data_AF-A0A970LTD6-F1
#
_entry.id   AF-A0A970LTD6-F1
#
_cell.length_a   1.000
_cell.length_b   1.000
_cell.length_c   1.000
_cell.angle_alpha   90.00
_cell.angle_beta   90.00
_cell.angle_gamma   90.00
#
_symmetry.space_group_name_H-M   'P 1'
#
loop_
_entity.id
_entity.type
_entity.pdbx_description
1 polymer ?
#
loop_
_entity_poly.entity_id
_entity_poly.type
_entity_poly.pdbx_seq_one_letter_code
_entity_poly.pdbx_strand_id
1 'polypeptide(L)'
;MDLIKITDLSTQLGLSSRTLRYYEEAGLITSIRPQFEAYRFYDETAVERLRQIMVLRKMQIPIKDIVRIYENPEIATLVDVFVGKINEIDGEVTALSELKSIITTFLKKMIESGIKKISALPLLYEEMDKQLELMEEQKAVTYETLEAVSEKLSKPIEPAIISLPAMRMLSSFLKDDPKTSDIDGFWYYVLSQDIKTGTPGLHEQFEYQTGNSEAVILRVPDSFVNGSDYLAISFDGGLYAVSNAYVDEDIGTRFRLLIRSFDDNKFYEIDYTPDGNLRHPALLENLISPDEKRELVSLLVPVKKRLANPALFDKPVEIPPGSITVEEIEARNPVLWERVVPLDKLIPINSPHYRVLESGEVEYTGWISTRVLSTDTTVKLPFRVDIEYRVDFDSMGYGYGDSEGSIIFYHGNELSYPYGVNTGNHTTNMITSEAISFSQPVFHDRFNLPKRGKIKRDEYNAVTWIVGAKHFAVIINGEIRYCGTKFPYMSLDISSTAAKPIIIGSNGQGKKYIRKIKVSQLKYTPNAKLKKEELTMITKQSNNMISNIHRLITSEKGENYWFNGCAKYVMECLGEKEYDYSLFAGLTGDNFTQHYKFGFPGDGVNACHQHNGDSKFFENIFAKCGYSATFVHSRELCENKEMYLQTLLAYIDKGVPVITLGNDGPPFGVFIGYEESGKTLLFISGDNGEPQRISSNKALESNKPDIDGWIFLGEKKENISLAKIYRSAIFSLPELLTTNNDKYCFGAAAFRKWADDIDNGIFDNITPDKFDGWGMYQNFVCVLATNGSCCHSFLDKALALNPDMSFLKDVDALYNKIKDMWGELETLGGGFNVTLEVLQDKEKRAKIANKIREFAEVTDEIVKVLKDGLQKIKE
;
A
#
# COMPACT_ATOMS: atom_id res chain seq x y z
N MET A 1 -46.02 -36.94 11.58
CA MET A 1 -45.07 -35.82 11.45
C MET A 1 -44.87 -35.64 9.98
N ASP A 2 -45.43 -34.57 9.44
CA ASP A 2 -45.41 -34.35 8.01
C ASP A 2 -44.08 -33.67 7.68
N LEU A 3 -43.22 -34.43 7.00
CA LEU A 3 -41.84 -34.04 6.71
C LEU A 3 -41.80 -33.46 5.29
N ILE A 4 -41.50 -32.16 5.19
CA ILE A 4 -41.43 -31.47 3.90
C ILE A 4 -40.01 -31.54 3.35
N LYS A 5 -39.86 -32.05 2.13
CA LYS A 5 -38.56 -32.18 1.45
C LYS A 5 -37.99 -30.80 1.12
N ILE A 6 -36.66 -30.66 1.15
CA ILE A 6 -35.96 -29.39 0.89
C ILE A 6 -36.33 -28.72 -0.45
N THR A 7 -36.66 -29.50 -1.49
CA THR A 7 -37.13 -29.00 -2.80
C THR A 7 -38.50 -28.33 -2.72
N ASP A 8 -39.39 -28.96 -1.96
CA ASP A 8 -40.81 -28.65 -1.94
C ASP A 8 -41.03 -27.47 -1.00
N LEU A 9 -40.31 -27.45 0.13
CA LEU A 9 -40.24 -26.32 1.06
C LEU A 9 -39.57 -25.08 0.44
N SER A 10 -38.51 -25.28 -0.36
CA SER A 10 -37.85 -24.21 -1.13
C SER A 10 -38.84 -23.54 -2.07
N THR A 11 -39.68 -24.33 -2.74
CA THR A 11 -40.76 -23.84 -3.62
C THR A 11 -41.88 -23.16 -2.82
N GLN A 12 -42.34 -23.77 -1.72
CA GLN A 12 -43.45 -23.28 -0.90
C GLN A 12 -43.17 -21.94 -0.20
N LEU A 13 -41.92 -21.70 0.21
CA LEU A 13 -41.52 -20.47 0.91
C LEU A 13 -40.81 -19.44 0.00
N GLY A 14 -40.55 -19.76 -1.27
CA GLY A 14 -39.79 -18.89 -2.17
C GLY A 14 -38.34 -18.65 -1.74
N LEU A 15 -37.76 -19.56 -0.95
CA LEU A 15 -36.38 -19.50 -0.48
C LEU A 15 -35.53 -20.52 -1.24
N SER A 16 -34.31 -20.17 -1.64
CA SER A 16 -33.44 -21.14 -2.33
C SER A 16 -33.03 -22.31 -1.41
N SER A 17 -32.83 -23.49 -1.98
CA SER A 17 -32.30 -24.64 -1.22
C SER A 17 -30.88 -24.42 -0.68
N ARG A 18 -30.14 -23.42 -1.19
CA ARG A 18 -28.87 -22.92 -0.60
C ARG A 18 -29.13 -22.09 0.65
N THR A 19 -30.16 -21.24 0.65
CA THR A 19 -30.60 -20.45 1.82
C THR A 19 -31.04 -21.37 2.97
N LEU A 20 -31.78 -22.45 2.67
CA LEU A 20 -32.20 -23.43 3.68
C LEU A 20 -31.02 -24.22 4.29
N ARG A 21 -29.94 -24.45 3.54
CA ARG A 21 -28.69 -25.03 4.07
C ARG A 21 -27.92 -24.04 4.91
N TYR A 22 -27.81 -22.79 4.46
CA TYR A 22 -27.12 -21.73 5.21
C TYR A 22 -27.78 -21.45 6.58
N TYR A 23 -29.12 -21.50 6.66
CA TYR A 23 -29.81 -21.37 7.95
C TYR A 23 -29.64 -22.62 8.84
N GLU A 24 -29.42 -23.81 8.28
CA GLU A 24 -29.04 -25.01 9.03
C GLU A 24 -27.59 -24.91 9.55
N GLU A 25 -26.66 -24.47 8.70
CA GLU A 25 -25.25 -24.25 9.05
C GLU A 25 -25.07 -23.13 10.08
N ALA A 26 -25.94 -22.12 10.08
CA ALA A 26 -26.03 -21.07 11.09
C ALA A 26 -26.82 -21.47 12.37
N GLY A 27 -27.21 -22.74 12.52
CA GLY A 27 -27.90 -23.25 13.71
C GLY A 27 -29.35 -22.77 13.91
N LEU A 28 -29.90 -21.98 12.97
CA LEU A 28 -31.24 -21.41 13.07
C LEU A 28 -32.35 -22.45 12.90
N ILE A 29 -32.09 -23.51 12.14
CA ILE A 29 -32.99 -24.64 11.89
C ILE A 29 -32.19 -25.95 11.79
N THR A 30 -32.89 -27.08 11.80
CA THR A 30 -32.30 -28.41 11.62
C THR A 30 -33.08 -29.20 10.55
N SER A 31 -32.41 -30.09 9.83
CA SER A 31 -33.06 -31.06 8.95
C SER A 31 -32.92 -32.50 9.43
N ILE A 32 -33.89 -33.32 9.06
CA ILE A 32 -33.97 -34.76 9.30
C ILE A 32 -33.65 -35.48 7.98
N ARG A 33 -33.00 -36.65 8.06
CA ARG A 33 -32.74 -37.52 6.91
C ARG A 33 -33.34 -38.91 7.19
N PRO A 34 -34.52 -39.24 6.63
CA PRO A 34 -35.13 -40.55 6.81
C PRO A 34 -34.26 -41.67 6.24
N GLN A 35 -34.27 -42.86 6.85
CA GLN A 35 -33.41 -43.98 6.43
C GLN A 35 -33.65 -44.46 4.98
N PHE A 36 -34.80 -44.13 4.39
CA PHE A 36 -35.17 -44.50 3.02
C PHE A 36 -34.73 -43.48 1.95
N GLU A 37 -34.25 -42.28 2.31
CA GLU A 37 -33.94 -41.23 1.33
C GLU A 37 -32.82 -40.28 1.78
N ALA A 38 -31.83 -40.06 0.91
CA ALA A 38 -30.64 -39.26 1.21
C ALA A 38 -30.86 -37.73 1.24
N TYR A 39 -32.09 -37.26 0.96
CA TYR A 39 -32.42 -35.83 0.94
C TYR A 39 -32.70 -35.29 2.35
N ARG A 40 -32.60 -33.96 2.47
CA ARG A 40 -33.00 -33.23 3.68
C ARG A 40 -34.51 -33.02 3.71
N PHE A 41 -35.10 -33.29 4.87
CA PHE A 41 -36.49 -33.00 5.20
C PHE A 41 -36.56 -32.09 6.42
N TYR A 42 -37.60 -31.27 6.50
CA TYR A 42 -37.86 -30.37 7.62
C TYR A 42 -39.22 -30.72 8.22
N ASP A 43 -39.33 -30.66 9.55
CA ASP A 43 -40.59 -30.81 10.25
C ASP A 43 -41.33 -29.47 10.39
N GLU A 44 -42.56 -29.53 10.89
CA GLU A 44 -43.42 -28.37 11.11
C GLU A 44 -42.79 -27.30 12.03
N THR A 45 -41.91 -27.69 12.96
CA THR A 45 -41.19 -26.77 13.86
C THR A 45 -40.14 -25.97 13.09
N ALA A 46 -39.36 -26.64 12.23
CA ALA A 46 -38.40 -25.99 11.36
C ALA A 46 -39.07 -25.10 10.30
N VAL A 47 -40.26 -25.50 9.80
CA VAL A 47 -41.08 -24.71 8.88
C VAL A 47 -41.62 -23.44 9.54
N GLU A 48 -42.10 -23.52 10.79
CA GLU A 48 -42.59 -22.34 11.51
C GLU A 48 -41.44 -21.39 11.90
N ARG A 49 -40.29 -21.94 12.31
CA ARG A 49 -39.08 -21.14 12.57
C ARG A 49 -38.57 -20.45 11.30
N LEU A 50 -38.66 -21.10 10.13
CA LEU A 50 -38.39 -20.47 8.83
C LEU A 50 -39.33 -19.28 8.56
N ARG A 51 -40.62 -19.38 8.84
CA ARG A 51 -41.58 -18.26 8.68
C ARG A 51 -41.20 -17.08 9.57
N GLN A 52 -40.82 -17.31 10.82
CA GLN A 52 -40.36 -16.28 11.74
C GLN A 52 -39.07 -15.60 11.24
N ILE A 53 -38.07 -16.39 10.81
CA ILE A 53 -36.83 -15.88 10.19
C ILE A 53 -37.17 -15.03 8.96
N MET A 54 -38.12 -15.45 8.11
CA MET A 54 -38.56 -14.68 6.95
C MET A 54 -39.24 -13.36 7.32
N VAL A 55 -40.00 -13.30 8.41
CA VAL A 55 -40.59 -12.03 8.91
C VAL A 55 -39.49 -11.08 9.38
N LEU A 56 -38.53 -11.56 10.19
CA LEU A 56 -37.40 -10.75 10.65
C LEU A 56 -36.53 -10.28 9.47
N ARG A 57 -36.29 -11.13 8.46
CA ARG A 57 -35.59 -10.73 7.23
C ARG A 57 -36.38 -9.75 6.36
N LYS A 58 -37.72 -9.77 6.39
CA LYS A 58 -38.57 -8.75 5.74
C LYS A 58 -38.55 -7.41 6.49
N MET A 59 -38.39 -7.45 7.81
CA MET A 59 -38.03 -6.30 8.66
C MET A 59 -36.52 -5.94 8.54
N GLN A 60 -35.84 -6.46 7.52
CA GLN A 60 -34.41 -6.26 7.19
C GLN A 60 -33.38 -6.74 8.24
N ILE A 61 -33.80 -7.20 9.43
CA ILE A 61 -32.94 -7.62 10.56
C ILE A 61 -31.85 -8.61 10.10
N PRO A 62 -30.55 -8.40 10.40
CA PRO A 62 -29.48 -9.28 9.92
C PRO A 62 -29.57 -10.72 10.47
N ILE A 63 -29.05 -11.69 9.72
CA ILE A 63 -29.04 -13.10 10.14
C ILE A 63 -28.28 -13.31 11.46
N LYS A 64 -27.20 -12.54 11.71
CA LYS A 64 -26.46 -12.59 12.97
C LYS A 64 -27.33 -12.22 14.18
N ASP A 65 -28.18 -11.21 14.03
CA ASP A 65 -29.05 -10.76 15.11
C ASP A 65 -30.28 -11.67 15.28
N ILE A 66 -30.75 -12.29 14.19
CA ILE A 66 -31.72 -13.39 14.24
C ILE A 66 -31.13 -14.60 14.98
N VAL A 67 -29.85 -14.94 14.77
CA VAL A 67 -29.14 -15.97 15.57
C VAL A 67 -29.09 -15.55 17.04
N ARG A 68 -28.65 -14.32 17.34
CA ARG A 68 -28.60 -13.76 18.71
C ARG A 68 -29.94 -13.83 19.45
N ILE A 69 -31.04 -13.48 18.77
CA ILE A 69 -32.43 -13.58 19.27
C ILE A 69 -32.82 -15.03 19.61
N TYR A 70 -32.33 -16.00 18.84
CA TYR A 70 -32.65 -17.41 19.00
C TYR A 70 -31.71 -18.19 19.92
N GLU A 71 -30.50 -17.70 20.15
CA GLU A 71 -29.53 -18.22 21.12
C GLU A 71 -29.82 -17.69 22.54
N ASN A 72 -30.22 -16.42 22.66
CA ASN A 72 -30.68 -15.83 23.92
C ASN A 72 -32.13 -15.33 23.81
N PRO A 73 -33.13 -16.19 24.12
CA PRO A 73 -34.57 -15.90 23.96
C PRO A 73 -35.15 -14.94 25.02
N GLU A 74 -34.33 -14.11 25.66
CA GLU A 74 -34.79 -13.01 26.50
C GLU A 74 -35.41 -11.89 25.65
N ILE A 75 -36.56 -11.36 26.10
CA ILE A 75 -37.28 -10.27 25.42
C ILE A 75 -36.40 -9.02 25.25
N ALA A 76 -35.47 -8.77 26.17
CA ALA A 76 -34.50 -7.68 26.07
C ALA A 76 -33.64 -7.75 24.80
N THR A 77 -33.16 -8.93 24.41
CA THR A 77 -32.37 -9.15 23.18
C THR A 77 -33.17 -8.81 21.93
N LEU A 78 -34.46 -9.15 21.90
CA LEU A 78 -35.36 -8.86 20.78
C LEU A 78 -35.69 -7.36 20.69
N VAL A 79 -35.90 -6.70 21.83
CA VAL A 79 -36.16 -5.24 21.89
C VAL A 79 -34.93 -4.44 21.46
N ASP A 80 -33.74 -4.82 21.93
CA ASP A 80 -32.45 -4.19 21.54
C ASP A 80 -32.25 -4.19 20.01
N VAL A 81 -32.46 -5.34 19.37
CA VAL A 81 -32.34 -5.48 17.91
C VAL A 81 -33.40 -4.67 17.15
N PHE A 82 -34.65 -4.61 17.64
CA PHE A 82 -35.69 -3.81 16.99
C PHE A 82 -35.50 -2.29 17.19
N VAL A 83 -35.08 -1.85 18.37
CA VAL A 83 -34.76 -0.42 18.62
C VAL A 83 -33.59 0.02 17.73
N GLY A 84 -32.56 -0.82 17.56
CA GLY A 84 -31.48 -0.57 16.60
C GLY A 84 -31.99 -0.31 15.17
N LYS A 85 -32.90 -1.16 14.66
CA LYS A 85 -33.45 -0.98 13.31
C LYS A 85 -34.47 0.17 13.19
N ILE A 86 -35.18 0.51 14.26
CA ILE A 86 -36.04 1.70 14.29
C ILE A 86 -35.19 2.96 14.15
N ASN A 87 -34.10 3.09 14.93
CA ASN A 87 -33.18 4.22 14.85
C ASN A 87 -32.53 4.38 13.47
N GLU A 88 -32.23 3.27 12.78
CA GLU A 88 -31.72 3.26 11.39
C GLU A 88 -32.77 3.81 10.39
N ILE A 89 -34.03 3.40 10.54
CA ILE A 89 -35.16 3.88 9.72
C ILE A 89 -35.47 5.36 9.99
N ASP A 90 -35.42 5.79 11.26
CA ASP A 90 -35.60 7.20 11.63
C ASP A 90 -34.49 8.09 11.03
N GLY A 91 -33.29 7.55 10.81
CA GLY A 91 -32.22 8.19 10.04
C GLY A 91 -32.59 8.41 8.57
N GLU A 92 -33.05 7.37 7.87
CA GLU A 92 -33.55 7.46 6.48
C GLU A 92 -34.72 8.47 6.36
N VAL A 93 -35.67 8.42 7.31
CA VAL A 93 -36.82 9.32 7.37
C VAL A 93 -36.41 10.77 7.64
N THR A 94 -35.36 10.99 8.43
CA THR A 94 -34.78 12.33 8.65
C THR A 94 -34.21 12.90 7.36
N ALA A 95 -33.33 12.17 6.67
CA ALA A 95 -32.73 12.61 5.41
C ALA A 95 -33.78 12.89 4.31
N LEU A 96 -34.80 12.04 4.19
CA LEU A 96 -35.93 12.27 3.28
C LEU A 96 -36.79 13.48 3.66
N SER A 97 -36.90 13.78 4.96
CA SER A 97 -37.60 14.97 5.46
C SER A 97 -36.82 16.26 5.22
N GLU A 98 -35.49 16.21 5.32
CA GLU A 98 -34.60 17.33 4.98
C GLU A 98 -34.65 17.64 3.49
N LEU A 99 -34.49 16.63 2.60
CA LEU A 99 -34.64 16.82 1.15
C LEU A 99 -36.00 17.43 0.78
N LYS A 100 -37.09 16.96 1.42
CA LYS A 100 -38.44 17.53 1.28
C LYS A 100 -38.53 18.97 1.79
N SER A 101 -37.84 19.31 2.87
CA SER A 101 -37.76 20.67 3.42
C SER A 101 -37.04 21.62 2.46
N ILE A 102 -35.92 21.18 1.89
CA ILE A 102 -35.15 21.91 0.87
C ILE A 102 -36.04 22.24 -0.34
N ILE A 103 -36.67 21.22 -0.93
CA ILE A 103 -37.56 21.37 -2.09
C ILE A 103 -38.73 22.31 -1.78
N THR A 104 -39.34 22.19 -0.60
CA THR A 104 -40.46 23.04 -0.17
C THR A 104 -40.03 24.50 0.03
N THR A 105 -38.85 24.73 0.60
CA THR A 105 -38.29 26.06 0.88
C THR A 105 -37.92 26.77 -0.42
N PHE A 106 -37.29 26.05 -1.35
CA PHE A 106 -36.99 26.54 -2.70
C PHE A 106 -38.29 26.94 -3.43
N LEU A 107 -39.26 26.04 -3.51
CA LEU A 107 -40.54 26.26 -4.19
C LEU A 107 -41.31 27.45 -3.58
N LYS A 108 -41.25 27.65 -2.26
CA LYS A 108 -41.81 28.82 -1.59
C LYS A 108 -41.11 30.12 -2.01
N LYS A 109 -39.76 30.19 -1.95
CA LYS A 109 -39.00 31.38 -2.38
C LYS A 109 -39.26 31.74 -3.85
N MET A 110 -39.37 30.75 -4.75
CA MET A 110 -39.73 30.99 -6.17
C MET A 110 -41.06 31.75 -6.33
N ILE A 111 -42.06 31.43 -5.50
CA ILE A 111 -43.39 32.07 -5.52
C ILE A 111 -43.31 33.49 -4.94
N GLU A 112 -42.58 33.67 -3.84
CA GLU A 112 -42.43 34.97 -3.16
C GLU A 112 -41.69 36.00 -4.03
N SER A 113 -40.63 35.59 -4.75
CA SER A 113 -39.96 36.42 -5.77
C SER A 113 -40.77 36.62 -7.06
N GLY A 114 -42.00 36.10 -7.14
CA GLY A 114 -42.92 36.33 -8.26
C GLY A 114 -42.56 35.61 -9.56
N ILE A 115 -41.66 34.63 -9.52
CA ILE A 115 -41.05 34.00 -10.71
C ILE A 115 -42.02 32.98 -11.33
N LYS A 116 -42.63 33.37 -12.45
CA LYS A 116 -43.71 32.63 -13.14
C LYS A 116 -43.27 31.94 -14.43
N LYS A 117 -41.97 31.89 -14.73
CA LYS A 117 -41.38 31.22 -15.91
C LYS A 117 -40.02 30.62 -15.59
N ILE A 118 -39.79 29.39 -16.06
CA ILE A 118 -38.55 28.61 -15.87
C ILE A 118 -37.31 29.35 -16.39
N SER A 119 -37.44 30.15 -17.46
CA SER A 119 -36.34 30.92 -18.06
C SER A 119 -35.74 32.03 -17.17
N ALA A 120 -36.27 32.25 -15.96
CA ALA A 120 -35.73 33.19 -14.98
C ALA A 120 -34.94 32.50 -13.84
N LEU A 121 -34.75 31.18 -13.90
CA LEU A 121 -33.93 30.44 -12.92
C LEU A 121 -32.50 31.00 -12.69
N PRO A 122 -31.76 31.52 -13.70
CA PRO A 122 -30.44 32.10 -13.47
C PRO A 122 -30.46 33.33 -12.54
N LEU A 123 -31.48 34.19 -12.64
CA LEU A 123 -31.68 35.33 -11.73
C LEU A 123 -32.04 34.88 -10.30
N LEU A 124 -32.52 33.63 -10.16
CA LEU A 124 -32.81 33.00 -8.88
C LEU A 124 -31.53 32.52 -8.19
N TYR A 125 -30.48 32.15 -8.94
CA TYR A 125 -29.15 31.90 -8.38
C TYR A 125 -28.52 33.20 -7.89
N GLU A 126 -28.42 34.25 -8.73
CA GLU A 126 -27.82 35.53 -8.32
C GLU A 126 -28.51 36.19 -7.10
N GLU A 127 -29.84 36.05 -6.98
CA GLU A 127 -30.59 36.55 -5.82
C GLU A 127 -30.53 35.56 -4.63
N MET A 128 -30.27 34.27 -4.85
CA MET A 128 -29.95 33.35 -3.74
C MET A 128 -28.58 33.65 -3.15
N ASP A 129 -27.55 33.84 -3.99
CA ASP A 129 -26.18 34.10 -3.53
C ASP A 129 -26.09 35.42 -2.74
N LYS A 130 -26.70 36.50 -3.23
CA LYS A 130 -26.78 37.80 -2.51
C LYS A 130 -27.56 37.74 -1.20
N GLN A 131 -28.54 36.83 -1.09
CA GLN A 131 -29.29 36.66 0.16
C GLN A 131 -28.56 35.69 1.11
N LEU A 132 -27.74 34.76 0.61
CA LEU A 132 -26.86 33.92 1.43
C LEU A 132 -25.79 34.78 2.13
N GLU A 133 -25.15 35.73 1.41
CA GLU A 133 -24.22 36.72 2.01
C GLU A 133 -24.88 37.58 3.11
N LEU A 134 -26.20 37.81 3.05
CA LEU A 134 -26.95 38.61 4.03
C LEU A 134 -27.57 37.78 5.17
N MET A 135 -27.42 36.45 5.18
CA MET A 135 -28.08 35.53 6.12
C MET A 135 -27.13 34.76 7.05
N GLU A 136 -25.83 35.08 7.09
CA GLU A 136 -24.83 34.34 7.88
C GLU A 136 -25.15 34.21 9.39
N GLU A 137 -25.95 35.09 9.98
CA GLU A 137 -26.36 34.94 11.39
C GLU A 137 -27.40 33.81 11.63
N GLN A 138 -28.18 33.34 10.63
CA GLN A 138 -29.15 32.23 10.78
C GLN A 138 -29.33 31.33 9.53
N LYS A 139 -28.82 30.07 9.64
CA LYS A 139 -28.70 28.97 8.63
C LYS A 139 -29.84 28.77 7.59
N ALA A 140 -29.46 28.50 6.31
CA ALA A 140 -30.15 27.54 5.40
C ALA A 140 -29.42 27.19 4.05
N VAL A 141 -28.92 25.93 3.91
CA VAL A 141 -28.82 25.07 2.68
C VAL A 141 -27.96 25.49 1.46
N THR A 142 -27.11 24.58 0.92
CA THR A 142 -26.28 24.74 -0.30
C THR A 142 -26.48 23.63 -1.37
N TYR A 143 -25.81 23.75 -2.53
CA TYR A 143 -25.86 22.76 -3.64
C TYR A 143 -25.10 21.46 -3.32
N GLU A 144 -23.97 21.52 -2.59
CA GLU A 144 -23.23 20.32 -2.17
C GLU A 144 -24.06 19.46 -1.21
N THR A 145 -24.95 20.10 -0.43
CA THR A 145 -25.95 19.41 0.41
C THR A 145 -26.86 18.50 -0.44
N LEU A 146 -27.10 18.84 -1.70
CA LEU A 146 -27.95 18.11 -2.64
C LEU A 146 -27.20 16.94 -3.32
N GLU A 147 -25.93 17.14 -3.67
CA GLU A 147 -25.07 16.11 -4.27
C GLU A 147 -24.69 15.03 -3.24
N ALA A 148 -24.34 15.42 -2.01
CA ALA A 148 -24.11 14.52 -0.88
C ALA A 148 -25.35 13.65 -0.54
N VAL A 149 -26.56 14.21 -0.64
CA VAL A 149 -27.81 13.46 -0.49
C VAL A 149 -28.05 12.51 -1.67
N SER A 150 -27.53 12.82 -2.86
CA SER A 150 -27.63 11.96 -4.05
C SER A 150 -26.67 10.75 -3.98
N GLU A 151 -25.40 10.96 -3.60
CA GLU A 151 -24.43 9.85 -3.46
C GLU A 151 -24.90 8.79 -2.44
N LYS A 152 -25.45 9.24 -1.29
CA LYS A 152 -26.04 8.37 -0.26
C LYS A 152 -27.21 7.49 -0.75
N LEU A 153 -27.85 7.85 -1.87
CA LEU A 153 -28.97 7.09 -2.46
C LEU A 153 -28.52 6.15 -3.61
N SER A 154 -27.23 6.15 -3.96
CA SER A 154 -26.65 5.34 -5.05
C SER A 154 -26.35 3.89 -4.63
N LYS A 155 -26.00 3.01 -5.59
CA LYS A 155 -25.82 1.57 -5.35
C LYS A 155 -24.41 1.08 -5.74
N PRO A 156 -23.81 0.16 -4.96
CA PRO A 156 -22.49 -0.41 -5.25
C PRO A 156 -22.36 -1.05 -6.64
N ILE A 157 -21.21 -0.79 -7.27
CA ILE A 157 -20.75 -1.49 -8.47
C ILE A 157 -20.01 -2.75 -8.06
N GLU A 158 -20.30 -3.84 -8.75
CA GLU A 158 -19.89 -5.16 -8.33
C GLU A 158 -19.72 -6.06 -9.60
N PRO A 159 -18.48 -6.26 -10.10
CA PRO A 159 -18.23 -6.74 -11.47
C PRO A 159 -18.05 -8.26 -11.63
N ALA A 160 -17.88 -8.70 -12.89
CA ALA A 160 -17.54 -10.08 -13.27
C ALA A 160 -16.13 -10.16 -13.87
N ILE A 161 -15.49 -11.35 -13.78
CA ILE A 161 -14.24 -11.67 -14.48
C ILE A 161 -14.51 -12.62 -15.64
N ILE A 162 -14.01 -12.30 -16.83
CA ILE A 162 -14.03 -13.12 -18.05
C ILE A 162 -12.61 -13.38 -18.56
N SER A 163 -12.48 -14.17 -19.63
CA SER A 163 -11.24 -14.31 -20.39
C SER A 163 -11.50 -14.06 -21.87
N LEU A 164 -10.70 -13.17 -22.48
CA LEU A 164 -10.71 -12.93 -23.92
C LEU A 164 -9.58 -13.72 -24.59
N PRO A 165 -9.83 -14.36 -25.75
CA PRO A 165 -8.78 -15.04 -26.52
C PRO A 165 -7.91 -14.05 -27.28
N ALA A 166 -6.75 -14.50 -27.76
CA ALA A 166 -5.99 -13.78 -28.77
C ALA A 166 -6.77 -13.71 -30.09
N MET A 167 -6.76 -12.56 -30.76
CA MET A 167 -7.57 -12.27 -31.95
C MET A 167 -6.84 -11.34 -32.93
N ARG A 168 -7.23 -11.39 -34.19
CA ARG A 168 -6.74 -10.48 -35.24
C ARG A 168 -7.82 -9.45 -35.57
N MET A 169 -7.44 -8.18 -35.53
CA MET A 169 -8.36 -7.04 -35.63
C MET A 169 -7.95 -6.08 -36.75
N LEU A 170 -8.92 -5.37 -37.31
CA LEU A 170 -8.72 -4.17 -38.13
C LEU A 170 -9.13 -2.95 -37.29
N SER A 171 -8.36 -1.86 -37.37
CA SER A 171 -8.52 -0.64 -36.56
C SER A 171 -8.76 0.58 -37.44
N SER A 172 -9.47 1.58 -36.93
CA SER A 172 -9.69 2.88 -37.60
C SER A 172 -8.46 3.80 -37.66
N PHE A 173 -7.35 3.44 -37.00
CA PHE A 173 -6.06 4.11 -37.22
C PHE A 173 -5.51 3.88 -38.63
N LEU A 174 -4.92 4.90 -39.24
CA LEU A 174 -4.35 4.82 -40.58
C LEU A 174 -2.99 4.08 -40.57
N LYS A 175 -2.63 3.44 -41.69
CA LYS A 175 -1.32 2.76 -41.88
C LYS A 175 -0.16 3.76 -41.96
N ASP A 176 -0.37 4.84 -42.69
CA ASP A 176 0.68 5.83 -43.00
C ASP A 176 0.88 6.83 -41.84
N ASP A 177 -0.13 7.04 -41.00
CA ASP A 177 0.01 7.64 -39.66
C ASP A 177 -0.80 6.85 -38.61
N PRO A 178 -0.17 5.86 -37.94
CA PRO A 178 -0.79 5.05 -36.88
C PRO A 178 -1.19 5.80 -35.59
N LYS A 179 -1.17 7.14 -35.59
CA LYS A 179 -1.67 8.00 -34.52
C LYS A 179 -2.94 8.76 -34.90
N THR A 180 -3.29 8.80 -36.19
CA THR A 180 -4.52 9.44 -36.67
C THR A 180 -5.58 8.38 -36.93
N SER A 181 -6.73 8.52 -36.26
CA SER A 181 -7.90 7.66 -36.40
C SER A 181 -8.95 8.36 -37.28
N ASP A 182 -9.49 7.64 -38.25
CA ASP A 182 -10.56 8.10 -39.15
C ASP A 182 -11.74 7.14 -39.04
N ILE A 183 -12.68 7.43 -38.14
CA ILE A 183 -13.82 6.58 -37.82
C ILE A 183 -14.85 6.57 -38.96
N ASP A 184 -15.16 7.74 -39.53
CA ASP A 184 -16.18 7.87 -40.58
C ASP A 184 -15.74 7.18 -41.89
N GLY A 185 -14.50 7.39 -42.32
CA GLY A 185 -13.94 6.71 -43.49
C GLY A 185 -13.75 5.20 -43.25
N PHE A 186 -13.34 4.80 -42.04
CA PHE A 186 -13.25 3.38 -41.66
C PHE A 186 -14.61 2.68 -41.79
N TRP A 187 -15.70 3.28 -41.28
CA TRP A 187 -17.04 2.71 -41.43
C TRP A 187 -17.51 2.69 -42.88
N TYR A 188 -17.24 3.73 -43.66
CA TYR A 188 -17.52 3.74 -45.10
C TYR A 188 -16.78 2.59 -45.82
N TYR A 189 -15.51 2.37 -45.50
CA TYR A 189 -14.71 1.27 -46.03
C TYR A 189 -15.29 -0.11 -45.64
N VAL A 190 -15.55 -0.34 -44.35
CA VAL A 190 -16.11 -1.59 -43.81
C VAL A 190 -17.41 -1.97 -44.52
N LEU A 191 -18.32 -1.00 -44.68
CA LEU A 191 -19.58 -1.18 -45.41
C LEU A 191 -19.38 -1.40 -46.92
N SER A 192 -18.42 -0.70 -47.55
CA SER A 192 -18.14 -0.86 -48.99
C SER A 192 -17.59 -2.23 -49.39
N GLN A 193 -16.98 -2.95 -48.43
CA GLN A 193 -16.34 -4.26 -48.65
C GLN A 193 -17.15 -5.44 -48.08
N ASP A 194 -18.40 -5.21 -47.63
CA ASP A 194 -19.27 -6.21 -46.99
C ASP A 194 -18.59 -6.92 -45.80
N ILE A 195 -17.79 -6.18 -45.02
CA ILE A 195 -17.11 -6.71 -43.84
C ILE A 195 -18.11 -6.75 -42.67
N LYS A 196 -18.44 -7.97 -42.21
CA LYS A 196 -19.38 -8.20 -41.10
C LYS A 196 -18.95 -7.44 -39.84
N THR A 197 -19.82 -6.55 -39.34
CA THR A 197 -19.65 -5.82 -38.08
C THR A 197 -19.80 -6.73 -36.85
N GLY A 198 -19.38 -6.25 -35.69
CA GLY A 198 -19.50 -6.98 -34.44
C GLY A 198 -20.96 -7.18 -34.03
N THR A 199 -21.23 -8.25 -33.29
CA THR A 199 -22.55 -8.52 -32.70
C THR A 199 -22.50 -8.14 -31.22
N PRO A 200 -23.41 -7.26 -30.72
CA PRO A 200 -23.42 -6.80 -29.33
C PRO A 200 -23.31 -7.92 -28.29
N GLY A 201 -22.31 -7.84 -27.40
CA GLY A 201 -22.05 -8.80 -26.33
C GLY A 201 -21.38 -10.11 -26.75
N LEU A 202 -20.81 -10.20 -27.97
CA LEU A 202 -20.01 -11.36 -28.42
C LEU A 202 -18.48 -11.12 -28.42
N HIS A 203 -18.02 -9.96 -27.93
CA HIS A 203 -16.61 -9.61 -27.81
C HIS A 203 -15.86 -9.55 -29.16
N GLU A 204 -16.56 -9.21 -30.26
CA GLU A 204 -16.01 -9.16 -31.64
C GLU A 204 -15.70 -7.74 -32.16
N GLN A 205 -16.19 -6.70 -31.49
CA GLN A 205 -15.98 -5.29 -31.82
C GLN A 205 -15.82 -4.51 -30.52
N PHE A 206 -14.86 -3.58 -30.50
CA PHE A 206 -14.64 -2.71 -29.35
C PHE A 206 -14.37 -1.28 -29.79
N GLU A 207 -14.84 -0.35 -28.97
CA GLU A 207 -14.57 1.08 -29.06
C GLU A 207 -13.69 1.46 -27.87
N TYR A 208 -12.60 2.19 -28.11
CA TYR A 208 -11.64 2.55 -27.07
C TYR A 208 -10.95 3.88 -27.39
N GLN A 209 -10.58 4.61 -26.35
CA GLN A 209 -9.89 5.88 -26.48
C GLN A 209 -8.40 5.70 -26.23
N THR A 210 -7.56 6.25 -27.11
CA THR A 210 -6.09 6.21 -26.99
C THR A 210 -5.54 7.63 -27.08
N GLY A 211 -5.32 8.26 -25.92
CA GLY A 211 -5.05 9.70 -25.85
C GLY A 211 -6.28 10.50 -26.30
N ASN A 212 -6.10 11.47 -27.20
CA ASN A 212 -7.20 12.30 -27.71
C ASN A 212 -7.89 11.71 -28.94
N SER A 213 -7.57 10.47 -29.33
CA SER A 213 -8.17 9.80 -30.49
C SER A 213 -9.01 8.60 -30.05
N GLU A 214 -10.29 8.65 -30.39
CA GLU A 214 -11.19 7.50 -30.33
C GLU A 214 -10.88 6.53 -31.48
N ALA A 215 -10.99 5.24 -31.22
CA ALA A 215 -10.73 4.21 -32.21
C ALA A 215 -11.69 3.03 -32.06
N VAL A 216 -12.14 2.52 -33.21
CA VAL A 216 -12.86 1.26 -33.30
C VAL A 216 -11.85 0.17 -33.69
N ILE A 217 -11.97 -1.01 -33.08
CA ILE A 217 -11.39 -2.26 -33.59
C ILE A 217 -12.48 -3.29 -33.87
N LEU A 218 -12.38 -3.92 -35.04
CA LEU A 218 -13.29 -4.95 -35.52
C LEU A 218 -12.53 -6.25 -35.80
N ARG A 219 -13.02 -7.37 -35.30
CA ARG A 219 -12.43 -8.70 -35.52
C ARG A 219 -12.51 -9.10 -37.00
N VAL A 220 -11.39 -9.57 -37.55
CA VAL A 220 -11.32 -10.10 -38.93
C VAL A 220 -10.81 -11.55 -38.95
N PRO A 221 -11.24 -12.39 -39.90
CA PRO A 221 -10.74 -13.77 -40.01
C PRO A 221 -9.27 -13.79 -40.46
N ASP A 222 -8.54 -14.85 -40.13
CA ASP A 222 -7.11 -14.97 -40.47
C ASP A 222 -6.83 -15.01 -41.98
N SER A 223 -7.83 -15.36 -42.79
CA SER A 223 -7.79 -15.29 -44.25
C SER A 223 -7.92 -13.87 -44.82
N PHE A 224 -8.24 -12.86 -44.01
CA PHE A 224 -8.41 -11.48 -44.45
C PHE A 224 -7.08 -10.88 -44.95
N VAL A 225 -7.13 -10.22 -46.11
CA VAL A 225 -5.99 -9.53 -46.72
C VAL A 225 -6.24 -8.03 -46.64
N ASN A 226 -5.46 -7.34 -45.82
CA ASN A 226 -5.64 -5.90 -45.58
C ASN A 226 -5.03 -5.06 -46.73
N GLY A 227 -5.86 -4.76 -47.73
CA GLY A 227 -5.54 -3.88 -48.86
C GLY A 227 -5.96 -2.41 -48.73
N SER A 228 -6.46 -1.96 -47.58
CA SER A 228 -6.92 -0.57 -47.37
C SER A 228 -5.88 0.31 -46.69
N ASP A 229 -6.23 1.57 -46.41
CA ASP A 229 -5.35 2.51 -45.71
C ASP A 229 -5.42 2.37 -44.17
N TYR A 230 -6.20 1.41 -43.66
CA TYR A 230 -6.47 1.21 -42.22
C TYR A 230 -5.61 0.09 -41.60
N LEU A 231 -5.19 0.25 -40.34
CA LEU A 231 -4.21 -0.60 -39.68
C LEU A 231 -4.81 -1.96 -39.24
N ALA A 232 -4.07 -3.06 -39.44
CA ALA A 232 -4.40 -4.36 -38.86
C ALA A 232 -3.46 -4.68 -37.69
N ILE A 233 -4.02 -5.18 -36.59
CA ILE A 233 -3.30 -5.45 -35.33
C ILE A 233 -3.55 -6.88 -34.83
N SER A 234 -2.60 -7.38 -34.03
CA SER A 234 -2.78 -8.56 -33.19
C SER A 234 -3.21 -8.11 -31.79
N PHE A 235 -4.19 -8.79 -31.21
CA PHE A 235 -4.68 -8.57 -29.85
C PHE A 235 -4.40 -9.84 -29.05
N ASP A 236 -3.66 -9.74 -27.95
CA ASP A 236 -3.09 -10.93 -27.27
C ASP A 236 -4.07 -11.62 -26.30
N GLY A 237 -5.20 -10.98 -25.97
CA GLY A 237 -6.21 -11.50 -25.05
C GLY A 237 -5.80 -11.36 -23.58
N GLY A 238 -6.42 -12.16 -22.70
CA GLY A 238 -6.13 -12.14 -21.26
C GLY A 238 -7.35 -12.43 -20.38
N LEU A 239 -7.23 -12.15 -19.08
CA LEU A 239 -8.38 -12.04 -18.18
C LEU A 239 -8.84 -10.59 -18.12
N TYR A 240 -10.15 -10.35 -18.05
CA TYR A 240 -10.73 -9.01 -18.01
C TYR A 240 -11.83 -8.89 -16.95
N ALA A 241 -11.88 -7.77 -16.24
CA ALA A 241 -13.00 -7.35 -15.40
C ALA A 241 -14.04 -6.58 -16.22
N VAL A 242 -15.33 -6.80 -15.95
CA VAL A 242 -16.44 -6.26 -16.76
C VAL A 242 -17.57 -5.68 -15.90
N SER A 243 -18.12 -4.54 -16.32
CA SER A 243 -19.32 -3.90 -15.72
C SER A 243 -20.17 -3.21 -16.79
N ASN A 244 -21.51 -3.25 -16.65
CA ASN A 244 -22.45 -2.81 -17.70
C ASN A 244 -23.14 -1.49 -17.33
N ALA A 245 -23.00 -0.45 -18.16
CA ALA A 245 -23.49 0.91 -18.00
C ALA A 245 -24.62 1.23 -18.98
N TYR A 246 -25.50 2.19 -18.66
CA TYR A 246 -26.19 2.95 -19.71
C TYR A 246 -25.32 4.12 -20.17
N VAL A 247 -25.50 4.59 -21.41
CA VAL A 247 -24.65 5.65 -22.01
C VAL A 247 -25.00 7.06 -21.49
N ASP A 248 -26.20 7.24 -20.96
CA ASP A 248 -26.64 8.44 -20.23
C ASP A 248 -26.30 8.39 -18.71
N GLU A 249 -25.59 7.34 -18.25
CA GLU A 249 -24.91 7.30 -16.96
C GLU A 249 -23.42 7.63 -17.14
N ASP A 250 -22.73 8.13 -16.10
CA ASP A 250 -21.30 8.43 -16.19
C ASP A 250 -20.45 7.14 -16.29
N ILE A 251 -20.19 6.74 -17.54
CA ILE A 251 -19.29 5.66 -17.93
C ILE A 251 -17.88 5.86 -17.35
N GLY A 252 -17.38 7.10 -17.23
CA GLY A 252 -16.06 7.40 -16.69
C GLY A 252 -15.96 7.17 -15.18
N THR A 253 -17.01 7.49 -14.42
CA THR A 253 -17.10 7.13 -12.99
C THR A 253 -17.29 5.63 -12.82
N ARG A 254 -18.06 4.99 -13.71
CA ARG A 254 -18.16 3.53 -13.79
C ARG A 254 -16.84 2.82 -14.12
N PHE A 255 -15.97 3.44 -14.92
CA PHE A 255 -14.62 2.93 -15.20
C PHE A 255 -13.75 2.92 -13.95
N ARG A 256 -13.70 4.05 -13.24
CA ARG A 256 -12.89 4.22 -12.03
C ARG A 256 -13.32 3.23 -10.92
N LEU A 257 -14.63 3.12 -10.68
CA LEU A 257 -15.23 2.12 -9.77
C LEU A 257 -14.94 0.67 -10.20
N LEU A 258 -14.78 0.38 -11.50
CA LEU A 258 -14.45 -0.95 -12.00
C LEU A 258 -12.97 -1.32 -11.79
N ILE A 259 -12.03 -0.43 -12.18
CA ILE A 259 -10.58 -0.59 -11.93
C ILE A 259 -10.35 -1.02 -10.49
N ARG A 260 -10.87 -0.19 -9.59
CA ARG A 260 -10.37 -0.12 -8.23
C ARG A 260 -10.92 -1.24 -7.33
N SER A 261 -12.06 -1.81 -7.72
CA SER A 261 -12.66 -3.00 -7.09
C SER A 261 -11.76 -4.26 -7.09
N PHE A 262 -10.58 -4.19 -7.73
CA PHE A 262 -9.55 -5.23 -7.72
C PHE A 262 -8.34 -4.94 -6.82
N ASP A 263 -8.16 -3.72 -6.33
CA ASP A 263 -6.98 -3.38 -5.54
C ASP A 263 -6.97 -4.04 -4.15
N ASP A 264 -8.15 -4.31 -3.57
CA ASP A 264 -8.33 -5.10 -2.33
C ASP A 264 -8.70 -6.58 -2.59
N ASN A 265 -8.71 -7.02 -3.85
CA ASN A 265 -9.19 -8.36 -4.19
C ASN A 265 -8.17 -9.43 -3.75
N LYS A 266 -8.67 -10.47 -3.07
CA LYS A 266 -7.86 -11.52 -2.42
C LYS A 266 -7.33 -12.56 -3.42
N PHE A 267 -7.70 -12.46 -4.70
CA PHE A 267 -7.41 -13.45 -5.73
C PHE A 267 -6.85 -12.83 -7.03
N TYR A 268 -7.30 -11.62 -7.37
CA TYR A 268 -6.98 -10.92 -8.62
C TYR A 268 -6.48 -9.50 -8.38
N GLU A 269 -5.86 -8.90 -9.39
CA GLU A 269 -5.39 -7.50 -9.43
C GLU A 269 -5.34 -7.03 -10.89
N ILE A 270 -5.32 -5.73 -11.17
CA ILE A 270 -5.27 -5.20 -12.55
C ILE A 270 -3.93 -5.54 -13.23
N ASP A 271 -3.95 -5.94 -14.52
CA ASP A 271 -2.71 -6.19 -15.26
C ASP A 271 -2.20 -4.92 -15.95
N TYR A 272 -1.45 -4.15 -15.17
CA TYR A 272 -0.60 -3.09 -15.70
C TYR A 272 0.68 -3.64 -16.34
N THR A 273 1.16 -2.94 -17.38
CA THR A 273 2.54 -3.03 -17.88
C THR A 273 3.53 -2.42 -16.86
N PRO A 274 4.84 -2.69 -16.97
CA PRO A 274 5.85 -2.13 -16.05
C PRO A 274 5.93 -0.60 -16.05
N ASP A 275 5.47 0.05 -17.12
CA ASP A 275 5.34 1.50 -17.29
C ASP A 275 4.04 2.09 -16.72
N GLY A 276 3.15 1.27 -16.17
CA GLY A 276 1.93 1.68 -15.47
C GLY A 276 0.68 1.83 -16.35
N ASN A 277 0.81 1.70 -17.66
CA ASN A 277 -0.35 1.61 -18.56
C ASN A 277 -1.08 0.27 -18.36
N LEU A 278 -2.38 0.21 -18.65
CA LEU A 278 -3.09 -1.08 -18.76
C LEU A 278 -2.46 -1.91 -19.89
N ARG A 279 -2.33 -3.23 -19.72
CA ARG A 279 -1.81 -4.16 -20.75
C ARG A 279 -2.44 -3.95 -22.13
N HIS A 280 -3.74 -3.68 -22.11
CA HIS A 280 -4.56 -3.25 -23.24
C HIS A 280 -5.46 -2.10 -22.77
N PRO A 281 -5.81 -1.13 -23.63
CA PRO A 281 -6.69 -0.03 -23.27
C PRO A 281 -8.05 -0.52 -22.76
N ALA A 282 -8.75 0.31 -22.00
CA ALA A 282 -10.12 0.04 -21.57
C ALA A 282 -11.03 -0.06 -22.80
N LEU A 283 -11.83 -1.12 -22.88
CA LEU A 283 -12.68 -1.40 -24.05
C LEU A 283 -14.15 -1.18 -23.69
N LEU A 284 -14.86 -0.43 -24.53
CA LEU A 284 -16.31 -0.38 -24.54
C LEU A 284 -16.86 -1.34 -25.60
N GLU A 285 -17.98 -1.99 -25.29
CA GLU A 285 -18.71 -2.86 -26.19
C GLU A 285 -20.21 -2.57 -26.06
N ASN A 286 -20.89 -2.36 -27.18
CA ASN A 286 -22.33 -2.16 -27.21
C ASN A 286 -23.09 -3.44 -26.80
N LEU A 287 -24.18 -3.27 -26.03
CA LEU A 287 -25.09 -4.33 -25.61
C LEU A 287 -26.51 -4.09 -26.14
N ILE A 288 -27.33 -5.14 -26.16
CA ILE A 288 -28.77 -4.99 -26.36
C ILE A 288 -29.37 -4.42 -25.06
N SER A 289 -29.83 -3.17 -25.12
CA SER A 289 -30.53 -2.54 -24.00
C SER A 289 -31.92 -3.13 -23.76
N PRO A 290 -32.35 -3.34 -22.50
CA PRO A 290 -33.73 -3.69 -22.16
C PRO A 290 -34.66 -2.46 -22.07
N ASP A 291 -34.13 -1.24 -22.19
CA ASP A 291 -34.89 0.02 -22.27
C ASP A 291 -34.73 0.60 -23.68
N GLU A 292 -35.83 0.63 -24.44
CA GLU A 292 -35.87 1.13 -25.83
C GLU A 292 -35.48 2.61 -25.99
N LYS A 293 -35.24 3.33 -24.88
CA LYS A 293 -34.88 4.77 -24.87
C LYS A 293 -33.48 5.08 -24.33
N ARG A 294 -32.75 4.08 -23.83
CA ARG A 294 -31.41 4.26 -23.22
C ARG A 294 -30.45 3.24 -23.78
N GLU A 295 -29.33 3.68 -24.33
CA GLU A 295 -28.31 2.76 -24.88
C GLU A 295 -27.49 2.12 -23.74
N LEU A 296 -27.04 0.88 -23.93
CA LEU A 296 -26.39 0.07 -22.90
C LEU A 296 -25.05 -0.48 -23.42
N VAL A 297 -24.00 -0.41 -22.61
CA VAL A 297 -22.64 -0.86 -22.95
C VAL A 297 -22.03 -1.73 -21.84
N SER A 298 -21.14 -2.65 -22.20
CA SER A 298 -20.15 -3.26 -21.30
C SER A 298 -18.85 -2.49 -21.37
N LEU A 299 -18.18 -2.37 -20.22
CA LEU A 299 -16.85 -1.78 -20.09
C LEU A 299 -15.88 -2.82 -19.51
N LEU A 300 -14.73 -3.00 -20.16
CA LEU A 300 -13.78 -4.10 -19.92
C LEU A 300 -12.34 -3.62 -19.60
N VAL A 301 -11.66 -4.28 -18.65
CA VAL A 301 -10.32 -3.92 -18.13
C VAL A 301 -9.44 -5.16 -17.88
N PRO A 302 -8.16 -5.22 -18.29
CA PRO A 302 -7.31 -6.41 -18.10
C PRO A 302 -6.87 -6.68 -16.63
N VAL A 303 -6.80 -7.96 -16.22
CA VAL A 303 -6.45 -8.41 -14.85
C VAL A 303 -5.52 -9.65 -14.80
N LYS A 304 -4.90 -9.90 -13.63
CA LYS A 304 -4.03 -11.05 -13.28
C LYS A 304 -4.30 -11.54 -11.84
N LYS A 305 -3.44 -12.42 -11.28
CA LYS A 305 -3.62 -13.08 -9.97
C LYS A 305 -2.55 -12.70 -8.93
N ARG A 306 -2.95 -12.64 -7.65
CA ARG A 306 -2.16 -12.17 -6.50
C ARG A 306 -1.62 -13.30 -5.59
N LEU A 307 -0.60 -13.02 -4.77
CA LEU A 307 0.04 -13.93 -3.80
C LEU A 307 -0.49 -13.75 -2.35
N ALA A 308 -0.20 -14.70 -1.45
CA ALA A 308 -0.74 -14.76 -0.08
C ALA A 308 0.26 -14.32 1.02
N ASN A 309 -0.24 -14.05 2.24
CA ASN A 309 0.54 -13.57 3.40
C ASN A 309 1.03 -14.73 4.32
N PRO A 310 2.31 -14.74 4.79
CA PRO A 310 2.87 -15.82 5.61
C PRO A 310 2.26 -15.99 7.01
N ALA A 311 1.75 -14.92 7.63
CA ALA A 311 1.21 -14.96 8.99
C ALA A 311 -0.11 -15.74 9.11
N LEU A 312 -0.72 -16.12 7.98
CA LEU A 312 -1.96 -16.90 7.90
C LEU A 312 -1.73 -18.43 7.97
N PHE A 313 -0.50 -18.87 8.22
CA PHE A 313 -0.10 -20.28 8.20
C PHE A 313 0.43 -20.75 9.57
N ASP A 314 0.34 -22.06 9.83
CA ASP A 314 0.96 -22.69 11.00
C ASP A 314 2.47 -22.38 11.07
N LYS A 315 3.01 -22.22 12.27
CA LYS A 315 4.46 -22.13 12.48
C LYS A 315 5.14 -23.46 12.10
N PRO A 316 6.36 -23.44 11.52
CA PRO A 316 7.10 -24.65 11.22
C PRO A 316 7.32 -25.53 12.47
N VAL A 317 7.16 -26.84 12.30
CA VAL A 317 7.32 -27.84 13.37
C VAL A 317 8.56 -28.68 13.06
N GLU A 318 9.56 -28.61 13.94
CA GLU A 318 10.75 -29.46 13.90
C GLU A 318 10.39 -30.91 14.24
N ILE A 319 10.93 -31.87 13.47
CA ILE A 319 10.80 -33.30 13.74
C ILE A 319 11.86 -33.70 14.80
N PRO A 320 11.49 -34.40 15.89
CA PRO A 320 12.43 -34.80 16.93
C PRO A 320 13.62 -35.62 16.38
N PRO A 321 14.86 -35.39 16.86
CA PRO A 321 16.02 -36.17 16.46
C PRO A 321 15.80 -37.68 16.62
N GLY A 322 16.17 -38.45 15.60
CA GLY A 322 16.01 -39.91 15.57
C GLY A 322 14.60 -40.43 15.27
N SER A 323 13.60 -39.56 15.06
CA SER A 323 12.22 -39.98 14.72
C SER A 323 11.90 -40.05 13.22
N ILE A 324 12.89 -39.82 12.35
CA ILE A 324 12.83 -40.00 10.89
C ILE A 324 14.23 -40.33 10.34
N THR A 325 14.33 -41.15 9.29
CA THR A 325 15.62 -41.44 8.62
C THR A 325 15.86 -40.58 7.37
N VAL A 326 17.08 -40.61 6.82
CA VAL A 326 17.41 -39.89 5.57
C VAL A 326 16.62 -40.46 4.40
N GLU A 327 16.53 -41.79 4.33
CA GLU A 327 15.80 -42.53 3.31
C GLU A 327 14.30 -42.19 3.33
N GLU A 328 13.71 -41.98 4.51
CA GLU A 328 12.32 -41.53 4.64
C GLU A 328 12.10 -40.09 4.15
N ILE A 329 13.04 -39.18 4.45
CA ILE A 329 13.00 -37.79 3.96
C ILE A 329 13.12 -37.78 2.42
N GLU A 330 14.02 -38.58 1.85
CA GLU A 330 14.23 -38.67 0.41
C GLU A 330 13.04 -39.36 -0.29
N ALA A 331 12.53 -40.48 0.23
CA ALA A 331 11.37 -41.18 -0.33
C ALA A 331 10.09 -40.31 -0.33
N ARG A 332 9.93 -39.44 0.68
CA ARG A 332 8.81 -38.49 0.74
C ARG A 332 9.02 -37.23 -0.12
N ASN A 333 10.24 -36.96 -0.58
CA ASN A 333 10.60 -35.83 -1.45
C ASN A 333 11.38 -36.32 -2.71
N PRO A 334 10.78 -37.16 -3.57
CA PRO A 334 11.51 -37.83 -4.65
C PRO A 334 11.96 -36.88 -5.76
N VAL A 335 13.17 -37.09 -6.28
CA VAL A 335 13.76 -36.33 -7.38
C VAL A 335 12.98 -36.53 -8.70
N LEU A 336 12.79 -35.44 -9.45
CA LEU A 336 12.26 -35.42 -10.82
C LEU A 336 13.38 -35.48 -11.85
N TRP A 337 14.39 -34.61 -11.71
CA TRP A 337 15.62 -34.62 -12.49
C TRP A 337 16.78 -34.08 -11.65
N GLU A 338 18.00 -34.41 -12.04
CA GLU A 338 19.24 -34.04 -11.37
C GLU A 338 20.27 -33.53 -12.37
N ARG A 339 21.08 -32.54 -11.98
CA ARG A 339 22.26 -32.07 -12.72
C ARG A 339 23.46 -31.97 -11.79
N VAL A 340 24.60 -32.50 -12.22
CA VAL A 340 25.91 -32.17 -11.64
C VAL A 340 26.42 -30.92 -12.34
N VAL A 341 26.82 -29.91 -11.58
CA VAL A 341 27.26 -28.62 -12.13
C VAL A 341 28.70 -28.74 -12.65
N PRO A 342 29.01 -28.38 -13.91
CA PRO A 342 30.38 -28.30 -14.40
C PRO A 342 31.12 -27.18 -13.65
N LEU A 343 32.09 -27.56 -12.81
CA LEU A 343 32.79 -26.60 -11.94
C LEU A 343 33.63 -25.57 -12.71
N ASP A 344 34.05 -25.93 -13.93
CA ASP A 344 34.76 -25.08 -14.90
C ASP A 344 33.88 -23.98 -15.52
N LYS A 345 32.55 -24.07 -15.36
CA LYS A 345 31.57 -23.14 -15.96
C LYS A 345 30.83 -22.29 -14.92
N LEU A 346 31.33 -22.27 -13.68
CA LEU A 346 30.79 -21.39 -12.65
C LEU A 346 31.01 -19.92 -13.02
N ILE A 347 29.93 -19.13 -13.03
CA ILE A 347 29.97 -17.74 -13.49
C ILE A 347 30.26 -16.84 -12.26
N PRO A 348 31.41 -16.13 -12.21
CA PRO A 348 31.75 -15.27 -11.08
C PRO A 348 30.92 -13.98 -11.07
N ILE A 349 30.40 -13.62 -9.91
CA ILE A 349 29.60 -12.43 -9.66
C ILE A 349 30.30 -11.59 -8.59
N ASN A 350 30.54 -10.30 -8.87
CA ASN A 350 31.29 -9.36 -8.02
C ASN A 350 32.76 -9.76 -7.73
N SER A 351 33.40 -10.44 -8.68
CA SER A 351 34.85 -10.76 -8.65
C SER A 351 35.36 -11.46 -7.38
N PRO A 352 34.83 -12.66 -7.03
CA PRO A 352 35.42 -13.52 -6.00
C PRO A 352 36.83 -13.97 -6.36
N HIS A 353 37.63 -14.36 -5.36
CA HIS A 353 38.78 -15.20 -5.65
C HIS A 353 38.29 -16.62 -5.96
N TYR A 354 38.58 -17.08 -7.17
CA TYR A 354 38.18 -18.38 -7.69
C TYR A 354 39.25 -18.92 -8.64
N ARG A 355 39.57 -20.22 -8.55
CA ARG A 355 40.45 -20.92 -9.47
C ARG A 355 40.08 -22.40 -9.56
N VAL A 356 39.95 -22.92 -10.79
CA VAL A 356 39.97 -24.37 -11.04
C VAL A 356 41.41 -24.88 -10.89
N LEU A 357 41.57 -25.93 -10.10
CA LEU A 357 42.83 -26.64 -9.90
C LEU A 357 42.96 -27.80 -10.90
N GLU A 358 44.18 -28.31 -11.09
CA GLU A 358 44.44 -29.47 -11.97
C GLU A 358 43.73 -30.76 -11.50
N SER A 359 43.31 -30.82 -10.23
CA SER A 359 42.45 -31.87 -9.67
C SER A 359 40.98 -31.79 -10.12
N GLY A 360 40.58 -30.74 -10.85
CA GLY A 360 39.19 -30.42 -11.18
C GLY A 360 38.41 -29.77 -10.03
N GLU A 361 39.03 -29.59 -8.86
CA GLU A 361 38.43 -28.89 -7.72
C GLU A 361 38.51 -27.37 -7.88
N VAL A 362 37.57 -26.67 -7.23
CA VAL A 362 37.51 -25.21 -7.20
C VAL A 362 38.09 -24.70 -5.88
N GLU A 363 39.23 -24.01 -5.95
CA GLU A 363 39.68 -23.12 -4.87
C GLU A 363 38.83 -21.85 -4.92
N TYR A 364 38.18 -21.50 -3.81
CA TYR A 364 37.30 -20.34 -3.70
C TYR A 364 37.42 -19.66 -2.33
N THR A 365 37.41 -18.33 -2.32
CA THR A 365 37.16 -17.55 -1.11
C THR A 365 36.45 -16.23 -1.45
N GLY A 366 35.35 -15.96 -0.75
CA GLY A 366 34.50 -14.80 -1.01
C GLY A 366 35.05 -13.50 -0.43
N TRP A 367 35.64 -13.56 0.78
CA TRP A 367 36.00 -12.42 1.66
C TRP A 367 34.82 -11.54 2.09
N ILE A 368 33.88 -11.25 1.18
CA ILE A 368 32.64 -10.49 1.36
C ILE A 368 31.49 -11.32 0.78
N SER A 369 30.35 -11.37 1.48
CA SER A 369 29.19 -12.22 1.17
C SER A 369 28.62 -12.06 -0.25
N THR A 370 28.83 -10.91 -0.90
CA THR A 370 28.32 -10.59 -2.24
C THR A 370 29.19 -11.11 -3.38
N ARG A 371 30.39 -11.64 -3.11
CA ARG A 371 31.28 -12.23 -4.11
C ARG A 371 31.00 -13.72 -4.24
N VAL A 372 30.33 -14.12 -5.32
CA VAL A 372 29.67 -15.44 -5.42
C VAL A 372 29.81 -16.09 -6.80
N LEU A 373 29.40 -17.35 -6.91
CA LEU A 373 29.55 -18.19 -8.11
C LEU A 373 28.18 -18.75 -8.55
N SER A 374 27.66 -18.32 -9.70
CA SER A 374 26.42 -18.89 -10.25
C SER A 374 26.67 -20.24 -10.92
N THR A 375 25.75 -21.18 -10.73
CA THR A 375 25.78 -22.54 -11.32
C THR A 375 25.12 -22.65 -12.69
N ASP A 376 24.52 -21.56 -13.18
CA ASP A 376 23.62 -21.49 -14.36
C ASP A 376 22.45 -22.52 -14.34
N THR A 377 22.25 -23.22 -13.23
CA THR A 377 21.27 -24.31 -13.13
C THR A 377 20.02 -23.83 -12.40
N THR A 378 18.93 -23.68 -13.16
CA THR A 378 17.65 -23.18 -12.65
C THR A 378 16.74 -24.30 -12.15
N VAL A 379 16.07 -24.05 -11.02
CA VAL A 379 15.07 -24.95 -10.41
C VAL A 379 13.85 -24.16 -9.91
N LYS A 380 12.68 -24.80 -9.90
CA LYS A 380 11.49 -24.34 -9.17
C LYS A 380 11.45 -24.96 -7.76
N LEU A 381 10.66 -24.39 -6.86
CA LEU A 381 10.26 -25.13 -5.65
C LEU A 381 9.37 -26.33 -6.05
N PRO A 382 9.48 -27.50 -5.39
CA PRO A 382 10.49 -27.90 -4.41
C PRO A 382 11.81 -28.38 -5.07
N PHE A 383 12.95 -28.15 -4.42
CA PHE A 383 14.28 -28.50 -4.96
C PHE A 383 15.23 -29.09 -3.91
N ARG A 384 16.36 -29.63 -4.36
CA ARG A 384 17.47 -30.14 -3.56
C ARG A 384 18.81 -29.60 -4.09
N VAL A 385 19.74 -29.35 -3.18
CA VAL A 385 21.13 -29.00 -3.49
C VAL A 385 22.06 -29.87 -2.64
N ASP A 386 23.08 -30.47 -3.26
CA ASP A 386 24.15 -31.20 -2.57
C ASP A 386 25.51 -30.57 -2.93
N ILE A 387 26.35 -30.33 -1.91
CA ILE A 387 27.67 -29.72 -2.05
C ILE A 387 28.71 -30.58 -1.31
N GLU A 388 29.84 -30.86 -1.96
CA GLU A 388 31.01 -31.50 -1.34
C GLU A 388 32.17 -30.50 -1.33
N TYR A 389 32.64 -30.12 -0.13
CA TYR A 389 33.71 -29.14 0.05
C TYR A 389 34.57 -29.45 1.28
N ARG A 390 35.85 -29.06 1.25
CA ARG A 390 36.66 -28.89 2.48
C ARG A 390 36.97 -27.43 2.72
N VAL A 391 37.39 -27.14 3.94
CA VAL A 391 37.93 -25.84 4.36
C VAL A 391 39.34 -26.05 4.86
N ASP A 392 40.24 -25.17 4.48
CA ASP A 392 41.66 -25.12 4.85
C ASP A 392 41.80 -24.17 6.05
N PHE A 393 41.95 -24.73 7.25
CA PHE A 393 41.95 -23.95 8.50
C PHE A 393 43.26 -23.22 8.74
N ASP A 394 44.39 -23.73 8.23
CA ASP A 394 45.69 -23.05 8.28
C ASP A 394 45.67 -21.72 7.49
N SER A 395 44.82 -21.60 6.46
CA SER A 395 44.62 -20.35 5.72
C SER A 395 43.83 -19.25 6.47
N MET A 396 43.30 -19.50 7.67
CA MET A 396 42.49 -18.54 8.46
C MET A 396 43.34 -17.54 9.28
N GLY A 397 44.33 -16.90 8.65
CA GLY A 397 45.41 -16.22 9.37
C GLY A 397 45.11 -14.86 10.03
N TYR A 398 44.12 -14.08 9.56
CA TYR A 398 44.04 -12.64 9.88
C TYR A 398 42.88 -12.21 10.80
N GLY A 399 41.94 -13.09 11.11
CA GLY A 399 40.98 -12.86 12.20
C GLY A 399 39.76 -11.95 11.93
N TYR A 400 39.62 -11.36 10.75
CA TYR A 400 38.58 -10.34 10.44
C TYR A 400 37.20 -10.88 9.98
N GLY A 401 36.90 -12.17 10.16
CA GLY A 401 35.68 -12.82 9.64
C GLY A 401 34.56 -13.08 10.67
N ASP A 402 33.31 -12.84 10.25
CA ASP A 402 32.14 -13.62 10.70
C ASP A 402 32.00 -14.84 9.78
N SER A 403 31.55 -15.96 10.35
CA SER A 403 31.19 -17.18 9.63
C SER A 403 32.39 -17.78 8.88
N GLU A 404 33.57 -17.74 9.50
CA GLU A 404 34.76 -18.40 8.99
C GLU A 404 34.51 -19.91 8.81
N GLY A 405 34.99 -20.42 7.67
CA GLY A 405 34.75 -21.79 7.23
C GLY A 405 33.29 -22.13 6.87
N SER A 406 32.42 -21.15 6.62
CA SER A 406 31.06 -21.40 6.13
C SER A 406 31.01 -21.77 4.65
N ILE A 407 29.94 -22.47 4.24
CA ILE A 407 29.47 -22.53 2.85
C ILE A 407 28.00 -22.11 2.79
N ILE A 408 27.63 -21.37 1.74
CA ILE A 408 26.32 -20.76 1.58
C ILE A 408 25.83 -21.00 0.13
N PHE A 409 24.52 -21.10 -0.09
CA PHE A 409 23.93 -20.93 -1.42
C PHE A 409 22.64 -20.09 -1.39
N TYR A 410 22.18 -19.70 -2.57
CA TYR A 410 20.99 -18.85 -2.81
C TYR A 410 20.12 -19.44 -3.93
N HIS A 411 18.82 -19.15 -3.92
CA HIS A 411 17.85 -19.54 -4.95
C HIS A 411 17.36 -18.31 -5.73
N GLY A 412 18.13 -17.93 -6.75
CA GLY A 412 17.99 -16.70 -7.51
C GLY A 412 19.16 -15.74 -7.32
N ASN A 413 19.11 -14.64 -8.07
CA ASN A 413 20.15 -13.59 -8.08
C ASN A 413 20.14 -12.72 -6.82
N GLU A 414 19.21 -12.96 -5.89
CA GLU A 414 19.01 -12.18 -4.68
C GLU A 414 19.77 -12.81 -3.50
N LEU A 415 20.91 -12.22 -3.18
CA LEU A 415 21.85 -12.73 -2.18
C LEU A 415 21.44 -12.40 -0.72
N SER A 416 20.24 -11.85 -0.53
CA SER A 416 19.63 -11.53 0.78
C SER A 416 19.19 -12.78 1.55
N TYR A 417 18.97 -13.89 0.84
CA TYR A 417 18.25 -15.07 1.35
C TYR A 417 19.11 -16.35 1.31
N PRO A 418 20.12 -16.45 2.20
CA PRO A 418 21.08 -17.55 2.20
C PRO A 418 20.47 -18.88 2.69
N TYR A 419 21.13 -19.96 2.30
CA TYR A 419 21.09 -21.29 2.91
C TYR A 419 22.52 -21.69 3.27
N GLY A 420 22.88 -21.65 4.55
CA GLY A 420 24.28 -21.74 5.00
C GLY A 420 24.50 -22.71 6.16
N VAL A 421 25.67 -23.36 6.16
CA VAL A 421 26.16 -24.19 7.28
C VAL A 421 27.54 -23.72 7.74
N ASN A 422 27.87 -24.05 8.99
CA ASN A 422 29.05 -23.58 9.71
C ASN A 422 29.12 -22.03 9.80
N THR A 423 27.98 -21.40 10.06
CA THR A 423 27.83 -19.95 10.20
C THR A 423 27.98 -19.47 11.65
N GLY A 424 28.17 -18.15 11.84
CA GLY A 424 28.30 -17.49 13.15
C GLY A 424 29.63 -17.76 13.87
N ASN A 425 30.71 -17.96 13.12
CA ASN A 425 32.04 -18.26 13.66
C ASN A 425 32.93 -17.02 13.63
N HIS A 426 33.31 -16.50 14.80
CA HIS A 426 34.17 -15.33 14.95
C HIS A 426 35.54 -15.70 15.51
N THR A 427 36.59 -15.32 14.77
CA THR A 427 38.00 -15.62 15.09
C THR A 427 38.58 -14.80 16.25
N THR A 428 38.14 -13.55 16.44
CA THR A 428 38.68 -12.64 17.47
C THR A 428 38.32 -13.04 18.91
N ASN A 429 37.08 -13.51 19.13
CA ASN A 429 36.54 -13.74 20.47
C ASN A 429 36.45 -15.24 20.84
N MET A 430 36.95 -16.14 19.98
CA MET A 430 36.75 -17.60 20.06
C MET A 430 35.27 -18.05 20.07
N ILE A 431 34.34 -17.18 19.67
CA ILE A 431 32.90 -17.49 19.62
C ILE A 431 32.59 -18.21 18.32
N THR A 432 32.61 -19.54 18.35
CA THR A 432 32.17 -20.40 17.24
C THR A 432 30.72 -20.85 17.46
N SER A 433 29.78 -20.26 16.73
CA SER A 433 28.37 -20.70 16.78
C SER A 433 28.15 -22.02 16.06
N GLU A 434 29.01 -22.39 15.09
CA GLU A 434 28.90 -23.62 14.29
C GLU A 434 27.47 -23.87 13.80
N ALA A 435 26.81 -22.84 13.26
CA ALA A 435 25.36 -22.81 13.07
C ALA A 435 24.89 -23.28 11.68
N ILE A 436 23.60 -23.62 11.60
CA ILE A 436 22.84 -23.66 10.34
C ILE A 436 22.00 -22.38 10.29
N SER A 437 22.05 -21.65 9.18
CA SER A 437 21.20 -20.46 8.99
C SER A 437 20.51 -20.51 7.62
N PHE A 438 19.23 -20.16 7.55
CA PHE A 438 18.52 -20.13 6.27
C PHE A 438 17.33 -19.16 6.22
N SER A 439 16.93 -18.75 5.02
CA SER A 439 15.65 -18.09 4.76
C SER A 439 14.57 -19.06 4.26
N GLN A 440 13.36 -18.91 4.76
CA GLN A 440 12.17 -19.66 4.32
C GLN A 440 11.87 -19.39 2.84
N PRO A 441 11.57 -20.41 2.01
CA PRO A 441 11.13 -20.16 0.62
C PRO A 441 9.84 -19.34 0.55
N VAL A 442 9.69 -18.53 -0.50
CA VAL A 442 8.56 -17.61 -0.80
C VAL A 442 8.40 -16.45 0.19
N PHE A 443 8.64 -16.67 1.48
CA PHE A 443 8.32 -15.73 2.56
C PHE A 443 9.55 -15.19 3.31
N HIS A 444 10.70 -15.82 3.10
CA HIS A 444 12.04 -15.32 3.43
C HIS A 444 12.41 -15.18 4.91
N ASP A 445 11.50 -15.53 5.83
CA ASP A 445 11.72 -15.66 7.28
C ASP A 445 13.06 -16.34 7.63
N ARG A 446 13.87 -15.69 8.48
CA ARG A 446 15.25 -16.11 8.74
C ARG A 446 15.37 -16.97 9.99
N PHE A 447 15.88 -18.19 9.82
CA PHE A 447 16.16 -19.16 10.88
C PHE A 447 17.67 -19.21 11.17
N ASN A 448 18.02 -19.43 12.43
CA ASN A 448 19.40 -19.65 12.87
C ASN A 448 19.45 -20.71 13.99
N LEU A 449 20.27 -21.74 13.81
CA LEU A 449 20.32 -22.95 14.64
C LEU A 449 21.78 -23.22 15.09
N PRO A 450 22.22 -22.68 16.23
CA PRO A 450 23.58 -22.86 16.73
C PRO A 450 23.96 -24.32 16.97
N LYS A 451 25.26 -24.62 16.84
CA LYS A 451 25.93 -25.91 17.06
C LYS A 451 25.53 -27.06 16.12
N ARG A 452 24.53 -26.85 15.24
CA ARG A 452 24.03 -27.87 14.30
C ARG A 452 24.77 -27.90 12.96
N GLY A 453 25.46 -26.82 12.59
CA GLY A 453 26.18 -26.67 11.32
C GLY A 453 27.64 -27.07 11.36
N LYS A 454 28.14 -27.57 12.51
CA LYS A 454 29.52 -28.03 12.70
C LYS A 454 29.94 -28.99 11.58
N ILE A 455 31.10 -28.71 11.00
CA ILE A 455 31.80 -29.54 10.00
C ILE A 455 33.03 -30.21 10.62
N LYS A 456 33.59 -31.20 9.91
CA LYS A 456 34.95 -31.68 10.15
C LYS A 456 35.97 -30.63 9.67
N ARG A 457 37.09 -30.49 10.38
CA ARG A 457 38.21 -29.62 9.95
C ARG A 457 39.07 -30.33 8.92
N ASP A 458 39.46 -29.61 7.87
CA ASP A 458 40.41 -29.99 6.80
C ASP A 458 40.03 -31.22 5.94
N GLU A 459 39.09 -32.04 6.39
CA GLU A 459 38.39 -33.08 5.63
C GLU A 459 37.30 -32.51 4.70
N TYR A 460 36.92 -33.30 3.69
CA TYR A 460 35.75 -33.00 2.85
C TYR A 460 34.46 -33.31 3.62
N ASN A 461 33.51 -32.39 3.54
CA ASN A 461 32.20 -32.45 4.14
C ASN A 461 31.13 -32.49 3.05
N ALA A 462 30.21 -33.46 3.16
CA ALA A 462 29.04 -33.56 2.29
C ALA A 462 27.87 -32.85 2.96
N VAL A 463 27.29 -31.87 2.28
CA VAL A 463 26.18 -31.03 2.77
C VAL A 463 25.01 -31.13 1.80
N THR A 464 23.87 -31.60 2.30
CA THR A 464 22.63 -31.77 1.52
C THR A 464 21.53 -30.90 2.11
N TRP A 465 20.89 -30.11 1.26
CA TRP A 465 19.67 -29.35 1.57
C TRP A 465 18.50 -29.87 0.74
N ILE A 466 17.42 -30.23 1.41
CA ILE A 466 16.16 -30.65 0.79
C ILE A 466 15.12 -29.59 1.10
N VAL A 467 14.77 -28.77 0.12
CA VAL A 467 13.73 -27.73 0.18
C VAL A 467 12.44 -28.34 -0.39
N GLY A 468 11.93 -29.34 0.33
CA GLY A 468 10.87 -30.24 -0.13
C GLY A 468 9.47 -29.78 0.25
N ALA A 469 8.47 -30.11 -0.57
CA ALA A 469 7.06 -29.79 -0.31
C ALA A 469 6.44 -30.54 0.89
N LYS A 470 7.19 -31.42 1.56
CA LYS A 470 6.78 -32.12 2.78
C LYS A 470 7.76 -31.98 3.95
N HIS A 471 9.07 -31.87 3.66
CA HIS A 471 10.12 -31.72 4.67
C HIS A 471 11.16 -30.71 4.17
N PHE A 472 11.53 -29.78 5.02
CA PHE A 472 12.71 -28.93 4.87
C PHE A 472 13.81 -29.55 5.73
N ALA A 473 14.88 -30.06 5.12
CA ALA A 473 15.91 -30.82 5.84
C ALA A 473 17.34 -30.41 5.46
N VAL A 474 18.24 -30.49 6.45
CA VAL A 474 19.67 -30.22 6.33
C VAL A 474 20.44 -31.40 6.89
N ILE A 475 21.24 -32.03 6.04
CA ILE A 475 22.03 -33.23 6.34
C ILE A 475 23.50 -32.88 6.14
N ILE A 476 24.35 -33.23 7.11
CA ILE A 476 25.80 -33.01 7.05
C ILE A 476 26.50 -34.34 7.34
N ASN A 477 27.35 -34.81 6.42
CA ASN A 477 28.10 -36.06 6.53
C ASN A 477 27.23 -37.31 6.83
N GLY A 478 26.00 -37.32 6.34
CA GLY A 478 25.00 -38.39 6.56
C GLY A 478 24.13 -38.21 7.82
N GLU A 479 24.45 -37.25 8.70
CA GLU A 479 23.68 -36.97 9.91
C GLU A 479 22.59 -35.91 9.64
N ILE A 480 21.35 -36.16 10.06
CA ILE A 480 20.25 -35.18 9.98
C ILE A 480 20.46 -34.13 11.09
N ARG A 481 20.82 -32.91 10.70
CA ARG A 481 21.11 -31.80 11.64
C ARG A 481 19.88 -30.94 11.89
N TYR A 482 18.99 -30.85 10.90
CA TYR A 482 17.68 -30.24 11.03
C TYR A 482 16.69 -30.92 10.08
N CYS A 483 15.46 -31.13 10.53
CA CYS A 483 14.35 -31.52 9.69
C CYS A 483 13.07 -30.88 10.24
N GLY A 484 12.33 -30.14 9.41
CA GLY A 484 11.10 -29.47 9.80
C GLY A 484 10.00 -29.59 8.76
N THR A 485 8.77 -29.39 9.22
CA THR A 485 7.52 -29.54 8.46
C THR A 485 6.60 -28.34 8.72
N LYS A 486 5.45 -28.26 8.04
CA LYS A 486 4.52 -27.11 8.14
C LYS A 486 5.18 -25.75 7.88
N PHE A 487 6.17 -25.69 7.00
CA PHE A 487 6.62 -24.39 6.50
C PHE A 487 5.51 -23.80 5.61
N PRO A 488 5.11 -22.51 5.78
CA PRO A 488 4.04 -21.88 5.02
C PRO A 488 4.04 -22.13 3.51
N TYR A 489 5.22 -22.18 2.87
CA TYR A 489 5.34 -22.48 1.42
C TYR A 489 4.88 -23.90 1.02
N MET A 490 4.90 -24.88 1.93
CA MET A 490 4.45 -26.25 1.69
C MET A 490 2.93 -26.34 1.47
N SER A 491 2.18 -25.35 1.93
CA SER A 491 0.73 -25.23 1.78
C SER A 491 0.27 -24.41 0.56
N LEU A 492 1.18 -23.75 -0.14
CA LEU A 492 0.87 -22.97 -1.34
C LEU A 492 0.71 -23.86 -2.59
N ASP A 493 -0.02 -23.33 -3.58
CA ASP A 493 0.16 -23.78 -4.97
C ASP A 493 1.38 -23.09 -5.57
N ILE A 494 2.50 -23.82 -5.60
CA ILE A 494 3.79 -23.34 -6.12
C ILE A 494 3.97 -23.62 -7.62
N SER A 495 2.97 -24.16 -8.32
CA SER A 495 3.06 -24.54 -9.74
C SER A 495 3.36 -23.35 -10.67
N SER A 496 2.83 -22.17 -10.34
CA SER A 496 3.02 -20.90 -11.05
C SER A 496 4.40 -20.26 -10.84
N THR A 497 5.19 -20.69 -9.85
CA THR A 497 6.49 -20.08 -9.54
C THR A 497 7.49 -20.19 -10.69
N ALA A 498 8.31 -19.18 -10.93
CA ALA A 498 9.38 -19.22 -11.93
C ALA A 498 10.57 -20.09 -11.46
N ALA A 499 11.34 -20.62 -12.41
CA ALA A 499 12.60 -21.29 -12.08
C ALA A 499 13.70 -20.24 -11.84
N LYS A 500 14.47 -20.38 -10.76
CA LYS A 500 15.56 -19.48 -10.38
C LYS A 500 16.90 -20.24 -10.30
N PRO A 501 18.05 -19.63 -10.66
CA PRO A 501 19.37 -20.27 -10.62
C PRO A 501 19.83 -20.56 -9.18
N ILE A 502 20.67 -21.58 -8.99
CA ILE A 502 21.42 -21.77 -7.75
C ILE A 502 22.76 -21.00 -7.82
N ILE A 503 23.07 -20.25 -6.77
CA ILE A 503 24.32 -19.46 -6.65
C ILE A 503 25.03 -19.84 -5.35
N ILE A 504 26.34 -20.06 -5.39
CA ILE A 504 27.17 -20.48 -4.25
C ILE A 504 27.97 -19.30 -3.69
N GLY A 505 27.98 -19.14 -2.37
CA GLY A 505 28.70 -18.10 -1.63
C GLY A 505 29.40 -18.64 -0.38
N SER A 506 30.12 -17.76 0.33
CA SER A 506 30.79 -18.07 1.60
C SER A 506 31.29 -16.79 2.25
N ASN A 507 31.28 -16.76 3.59
CA ASN A 507 31.89 -15.67 4.37
C ASN A 507 33.27 -16.09 4.92
N GLY A 508 34.04 -15.10 5.37
CA GLY A 508 35.39 -15.29 5.88
C GLY A 508 36.44 -15.50 4.79
N GLN A 509 37.71 -15.32 5.19
CA GLN A 509 38.88 -15.34 4.32
C GLN A 509 39.39 -16.74 4.03
N GLY A 510 39.21 -17.70 4.97
CA GLY A 510 39.75 -19.06 4.85
C GLY A 510 39.34 -19.73 3.53
N LYS A 511 40.27 -20.42 2.88
CA LYS A 511 40.06 -21.06 1.58
C LYS A 511 39.10 -22.24 1.68
N LYS A 512 38.18 -22.34 0.72
CA LYS A 512 37.29 -23.49 0.53
C LYS A 512 37.66 -24.18 -0.78
N TYR A 513 37.67 -25.51 -0.77
CA TYR A 513 37.96 -26.34 -1.93
C TYR A 513 36.72 -27.17 -2.24
N ILE A 514 35.99 -26.77 -3.29
CA ILE A 514 34.72 -27.40 -3.69
C ILE A 514 35.02 -28.48 -4.72
N ARG A 515 34.64 -29.73 -4.43
CA ARG A 515 34.80 -30.87 -5.34
C ARG A 515 33.56 -31.15 -6.18
N LYS A 516 32.37 -30.84 -5.65
CA LYS A 516 31.10 -31.21 -6.28
C LYS A 516 29.98 -30.25 -5.90
N ILE A 517 29.19 -29.85 -6.89
CA ILE A 517 27.88 -29.22 -6.70
C ILE A 517 26.88 -30.00 -7.54
N LYS A 518 25.72 -30.30 -6.96
CA LYS A 518 24.60 -31.00 -7.59
C LYS A 518 23.32 -30.24 -7.27
N VAL A 519 22.47 -30.07 -8.28
CA VAL A 519 21.18 -29.37 -8.18
C VAL A 519 20.10 -30.26 -8.78
N SER A 520 19.03 -30.50 -8.02
CA SER A 520 17.97 -31.44 -8.38
C SER A 520 16.58 -30.85 -8.18
N GLN A 521 15.73 -30.94 -9.20
CA GLN A 521 14.31 -30.63 -9.10
C GLN A 521 13.59 -31.78 -8.39
N LEU A 522 12.75 -31.48 -7.40
CA LEU A 522 11.94 -32.48 -6.72
C LEU A 522 10.54 -32.54 -7.34
N LYS A 523 9.88 -33.71 -7.25
CA LYS A 523 8.52 -33.92 -7.77
C LYS A 523 7.50 -33.18 -6.90
N TYR A 524 6.51 -32.56 -7.56
CA TYR A 524 5.39 -31.87 -6.94
C TYR A 524 4.12 -32.10 -7.76
N THR A 525 2.97 -32.09 -7.09
CA THR A 525 1.63 -32.21 -7.71
C THR A 525 0.78 -31.04 -7.22
N PRO A 526 0.22 -30.19 -8.10
CA PRO A 526 -0.56 -29.02 -7.68
C PRO A 526 -1.85 -29.40 -6.93
N ASN A 527 -2.19 -28.64 -5.89
CA ASN A 527 -3.38 -28.84 -5.06
C ASN A 527 -4.64 -28.28 -5.74
N ALA A 528 -5.15 -28.98 -6.76
CA ALA A 528 -6.37 -28.61 -7.48
C ALA A 528 -7.64 -28.71 -6.60
N LYS A 529 -7.95 -27.65 -5.85
CA LYS A 529 -9.21 -27.49 -5.06
C LYS A 529 -10.44 -27.17 -5.94
N LEU A 530 -10.52 -27.76 -7.13
CA LEU A 530 -11.68 -27.68 -8.02
C LEU A 530 -12.17 -29.09 -8.33
N LYS A 531 -13.30 -29.49 -7.72
CA LYS A 531 -14.10 -30.61 -8.24
C LYS A 531 -14.72 -30.16 -9.56
N LYS A 532 -14.63 -31.02 -10.58
CA LYS A 532 -14.78 -30.66 -12.00
C LYS A 532 -16.24 -30.44 -12.47
N GLU A 533 -17.15 -30.14 -11.55
CA GLU A 533 -18.61 -30.17 -11.75
C GLU A 533 -19.36 -28.93 -11.21
N GLU A 534 -18.70 -28.00 -10.52
CA GLU A 534 -19.31 -26.73 -10.09
C GLU A 534 -18.71 -25.54 -10.86
N LEU A 535 -19.31 -25.22 -12.01
CA LEU A 535 -19.01 -24.00 -12.78
C LEU A 535 -20.27 -23.46 -13.49
N THR A 536 -21.19 -22.88 -12.70
CA THR A 536 -22.33 -22.12 -13.21
C THR A 536 -22.71 -21.00 -12.24
N MET A 537 -23.17 -19.87 -12.80
CA MET A 537 -23.67 -18.65 -12.14
C MET A 537 -22.62 -17.64 -11.63
N ILE A 538 -22.67 -16.46 -12.24
CA ILE A 538 -22.21 -15.15 -11.70
C ILE A 538 -23.20 -14.67 -10.60
N THR A 539 -22.92 -13.72 -9.72
CA THR A 539 -21.86 -12.67 -9.60
C THR A 539 -21.22 -12.70 -8.18
N LYS A 540 -20.72 -11.67 -7.43
CA LYS A 540 -20.58 -10.17 -7.43
C LYS A 540 -19.44 -9.80 -6.39
N GLN A 541 -18.97 -8.53 -6.22
CA GLN A 541 -17.82 -8.13 -5.33
C GLN A 541 -17.94 -6.71 -4.69
N SER A 542 -17.33 -6.39 -3.53
CA SER A 542 -17.63 -5.17 -2.71
C SER A 542 -16.49 -4.39 -1.97
N ASN A 543 -15.19 -4.50 -2.35
CA ASN A 543 -14.04 -3.89 -1.62
C ASN A 543 -13.11 -3.09 -2.56
N ASN A 544 -12.27 -2.16 -2.07
CA ASN A 544 -11.69 -1.10 -2.92
C ASN A 544 -10.44 -0.35 -2.35
N MET A 545 -9.30 -0.22 -3.05
CA MET A 545 -8.05 0.43 -2.53
C MET A 545 -7.26 1.23 -3.61
N ILE A 546 -6.29 2.08 -3.28
CA ILE A 546 -5.35 2.72 -4.22
C ILE A 546 -4.17 1.78 -4.49
N SER A 547 -3.72 1.73 -5.74
CA SER A 547 -2.66 0.83 -6.20
C SER A 547 -1.23 1.24 -5.81
N ASN A 548 -0.93 2.54 -5.64
CA ASN A 548 0.42 3.07 -5.40
C ASN A 548 0.89 2.98 -3.93
N ILE A 549 0.93 1.79 -3.34
CA ILE A 549 1.19 1.61 -1.91
C ILE A 549 2.71 1.53 -1.62
N HIS A 550 3.24 2.52 -0.90
CA HIS A 550 4.61 2.54 -0.38
C HIS A 550 4.69 3.37 0.91
N ARG A 551 5.86 3.41 1.55
CA ARG A 551 6.09 4.29 2.71
C ARG A 551 5.88 5.75 2.32
N LEU A 552 5.32 6.54 3.23
CA LEU A 552 5.17 8.00 3.05
C LEU A 552 6.53 8.69 3.15
N ILE A 553 7.39 8.20 4.04
CA ILE A 553 8.75 8.69 4.28
C ILE A 553 9.79 7.55 4.31
N THR A 554 11.05 7.95 4.25
CA THR A 554 12.25 7.15 4.44
C THR A 554 13.09 7.78 5.56
N SER A 555 12.85 7.47 6.83
CA SER A 555 13.63 8.03 7.94
C SER A 555 15.13 7.73 7.81
N GLU A 556 15.51 6.64 7.12
CA GLU A 556 16.91 6.31 6.80
C GLU A 556 17.60 7.33 5.86
N LYS A 557 16.85 8.27 5.27
CA LYS A 557 17.34 9.42 4.48
C LYS A 557 17.12 10.76 5.19
N GLY A 558 16.62 10.76 6.42
CA GLY A 558 16.21 11.97 7.16
C GLY A 558 14.86 12.55 6.72
N GLU A 559 13.97 11.77 6.09
CA GLU A 559 12.61 12.22 5.71
C GLU A 559 11.67 12.27 6.94
N ASN A 560 12.07 12.90 8.05
CA ASN A 560 11.45 12.71 9.36
C ASN A 560 10.06 13.35 9.55
N TYR A 561 9.68 14.32 8.71
CA TYR A 561 8.40 15.04 8.80
C TYR A 561 7.28 14.35 8.01
N TRP A 562 6.32 13.74 8.72
CA TRP A 562 5.31 12.85 8.13
C TRP A 562 4.37 13.57 7.15
N PHE A 563 3.93 14.81 7.44
CA PHE A 563 3.06 15.56 6.54
C PHE A 563 3.69 15.78 5.14
N ASN A 564 5.00 15.99 5.06
CA ASN A 564 5.68 16.18 3.78
C ASN A 564 5.74 14.88 2.97
N GLY A 565 5.82 13.74 3.66
CA GLY A 565 5.61 12.42 3.07
C GLY A 565 4.18 12.21 2.58
N CYS A 566 3.17 12.60 3.38
CA CYS A 566 1.77 12.58 2.97
C CYS A 566 1.55 13.44 1.71
N ALA A 567 2.00 14.69 1.71
CA ALA A 567 1.81 15.65 0.63
C ALA A 567 2.49 15.19 -0.67
N LYS A 568 3.75 14.73 -0.59
CA LYS A 568 4.45 14.05 -1.68
C LYS A 568 3.62 12.87 -2.20
N TYR A 569 3.16 11.97 -1.34
CA TYR A 569 2.41 10.78 -1.73
C TYR A 569 1.09 11.12 -2.45
N VAL A 570 0.36 12.16 -2.02
CA VAL A 570 -0.86 12.60 -2.73
C VAL A 570 -0.51 13.13 -4.13
N MET A 571 0.54 13.94 -4.26
CA MET A 571 1.01 14.41 -5.58
C MET A 571 1.51 13.26 -6.47
N GLU A 572 2.20 12.27 -5.89
CA GLU A 572 2.68 11.07 -6.58
C GLU A 572 1.52 10.23 -7.12
N CYS A 573 0.42 10.10 -6.35
CA CYS A 573 -0.85 9.51 -6.80
C CYS A 573 -1.57 10.34 -7.89
N LEU A 574 -1.39 11.66 -7.91
CA LEU A 574 -1.85 12.53 -9.01
C LEU A 574 -0.90 12.55 -10.22
N GLY A 575 0.20 11.79 -10.19
CA GLY A 575 1.19 11.69 -11.27
C GLY A 575 2.24 12.82 -11.29
N GLU A 576 2.21 13.73 -10.33
CA GLU A 576 3.06 14.92 -10.24
C GLU A 576 4.47 14.60 -9.68
N LYS A 577 5.20 13.76 -10.40
CA LYS A 577 6.47 13.13 -9.97
C LYS A 577 7.63 14.08 -9.66
N GLU A 578 7.54 15.36 -10.03
CA GLU A 578 8.56 16.36 -9.71
C GLU A 578 8.40 16.97 -8.31
N TYR A 579 7.26 16.72 -7.64
CA TYR A 579 6.91 17.23 -6.32
C TYR A 579 7.36 16.25 -5.22
N ASP A 580 8.67 16.07 -5.13
CA ASP A 580 9.34 15.17 -4.18
C ASP A 580 9.24 15.61 -2.71
N TYR A 581 9.71 14.75 -1.79
CA TYR A 581 9.74 15.04 -0.35
C TYR A 581 10.50 16.33 -0.03
N SER A 582 11.62 16.56 -0.72
CA SER A 582 12.49 17.71 -0.48
C SER A 582 11.75 19.01 -0.82
N LEU A 583 11.01 19.04 -1.94
CA LEU A 583 10.13 20.15 -2.29
C LEU A 583 9.14 20.47 -1.16
N PHE A 584 8.42 19.47 -0.65
CA PHE A 584 7.42 19.69 0.40
C PHE A 584 8.02 20.15 1.72
N ALA A 585 9.11 19.51 2.17
CA ALA A 585 9.81 19.91 3.38
C ALA A 585 10.51 21.28 3.28
N GLY A 586 10.73 21.81 2.07
CA GLY A 586 11.11 23.20 1.84
C GLY A 586 9.91 24.16 1.71
N LEU A 587 8.74 23.70 1.26
CA LEU A 587 7.51 24.51 1.16
C LEU A 587 6.86 24.79 2.52
N THR A 588 6.91 23.81 3.43
CA THR A 588 6.63 24.00 4.87
C THR A 588 7.79 24.65 5.60
N GLY A 589 9.00 24.50 5.07
CA GLY A 589 10.25 24.91 5.70
C GLY A 589 10.69 24.00 6.86
N ASP A 590 10.06 22.84 7.05
CA ASP A 590 10.46 21.86 8.08
C ASP A 590 11.96 21.52 7.99
N ASN A 591 12.48 21.21 6.79
CA ASN A 591 13.89 20.87 6.52
C ASN A 591 14.89 22.03 6.77
N PHE A 592 14.42 23.21 7.15
CA PHE A 592 15.23 24.39 7.41
C PHE A 592 15.15 24.86 8.87
N THR A 593 14.14 24.42 9.62
CA THR A 593 13.63 25.15 10.77
C THR A 593 13.76 24.35 12.06
N GLN A 594 14.66 24.77 12.95
CA GLN A 594 14.62 24.31 14.33
C GLN A 594 13.34 24.81 15.01
N HIS A 595 12.70 23.98 15.84
CA HIS A 595 11.58 24.41 16.67
C HIS A 595 11.83 24.16 18.15
N TYR A 596 11.16 24.94 19.00
CA TYR A 596 11.01 24.67 20.42
C TYR A 596 9.58 25.01 20.85
N LYS A 597 8.98 24.16 21.69
CA LYS A 597 7.52 24.01 21.83
C LYS A 597 7.09 23.98 23.29
N PHE A 598 5.95 24.58 23.62
CA PHE A 598 5.44 24.62 25.00
C PHE A 598 4.21 23.72 25.14
N GLY A 599 4.39 22.55 25.79
CA GLY A 599 3.27 21.72 26.27
C GLY A 599 2.61 20.77 25.27
N PHE A 600 3.15 20.57 24.06
CA PHE A 600 2.60 19.61 23.08
C PHE A 600 3.70 18.75 22.40
N PRO A 601 3.41 17.50 21.99
CA PRO A 601 4.39 16.58 21.42
C PRO A 601 4.47 16.67 19.88
N GLY A 602 4.66 17.88 19.33
CA GLY A 602 4.76 18.12 17.88
C GLY A 602 6.18 18.26 17.34
N ASP A 603 6.51 17.61 16.22
CA ASP A 603 7.89 17.27 15.84
C ASP A 603 8.37 17.99 14.55
N GLY A 604 7.83 19.18 14.30
CA GLY A 604 8.15 20.02 13.13
C GLY A 604 7.32 21.30 13.08
N VAL A 605 7.55 22.12 12.04
CA VAL A 605 6.74 23.31 11.73
C VAL A 605 5.30 22.92 11.48
N ASN A 606 5.06 21.89 10.68
CA ASN A 606 3.72 21.39 10.37
C ASN A 606 2.92 21.04 11.65
N ALA A 607 3.53 20.38 12.63
CA ALA A 607 2.88 20.04 13.90
C ALA A 607 2.59 21.26 14.79
N CYS A 608 3.40 22.33 14.69
CA CYS A 608 3.15 23.59 15.39
C CYS A 608 1.95 24.37 14.78
N HIS A 609 1.77 24.30 13.46
CA HIS A 609 0.55 24.82 12.80
C HIS A 609 -0.68 23.95 13.12
N GLN A 610 -0.55 22.62 13.10
CA GLN A 610 -1.64 21.72 13.51
C GLN A 610 -2.11 22.01 14.94
N HIS A 611 -1.19 22.13 15.91
CA HIS A 611 -1.53 22.42 17.31
C HIS A 611 -2.22 23.79 17.51
N ASN A 612 -2.09 24.71 16.54
CA ASN A 612 -2.83 25.97 16.51
C ASN A 612 -4.23 25.87 15.88
N GLY A 613 -4.59 24.75 15.26
CA GLY A 613 -5.80 24.64 14.42
C GLY A 613 -5.66 25.39 13.08
N ASP A 614 -4.43 25.65 12.63
CA ASP A 614 -4.15 26.38 11.39
C ASP A 614 -4.30 25.46 10.17
N SER A 615 -5.55 25.18 9.81
CA SER A 615 -5.95 24.49 8.58
C SER A 615 -5.37 25.16 7.33
N LYS A 616 -5.38 26.49 7.29
CA LYS A 616 -4.92 27.29 6.14
C LYS A 616 -3.43 27.13 5.86
N PHE A 617 -2.59 26.83 6.84
CA PHE A 617 -1.20 26.45 6.58
C PHE A 617 -1.13 25.30 5.58
N PHE A 618 -1.84 24.20 5.85
CA PHE A 618 -1.83 22.99 5.02
C PHE A 618 -2.41 23.23 3.63
N GLU A 619 -3.52 23.95 3.54
CA GLU A 619 -4.15 24.33 2.26
C GLU A 619 -3.20 25.17 1.40
N ASN A 620 -2.49 26.13 2.02
CA ASN A 620 -1.54 27.00 1.33
C ASN A 620 -0.31 26.24 0.79
N ILE A 621 0.09 25.10 1.38
CA ILE A 621 1.16 24.26 0.83
C ILE A 621 0.78 23.74 -0.55
N PHE A 622 -0.48 23.30 -0.74
CA PHE A 622 -0.98 22.86 -2.04
C PHE A 622 -1.30 24.04 -2.97
N ALA A 623 -1.74 25.19 -2.44
CA ALA A 623 -1.94 26.40 -3.24
C ALA A 623 -0.62 26.90 -3.86
N LYS A 624 0.50 26.86 -3.12
CA LYS A 624 1.86 27.13 -3.65
C LYS A 624 2.25 26.16 -4.79
N CYS A 625 1.68 24.95 -4.80
CA CYS A 625 1.86 23.95 -5.86
C CYS A 625 0.93 24.13 -7.07
N GLY A 626 -0.05 25.04 -6.99
CA GLY A 626 -1.07 25.29 -8.01
C GLY A 626 -2.40 24.57 -7.79
N TYR A 627 -2.62 23.94 -6.64
CA TYR A 627 -3.80 23.12 -6.32
C TYR A 627 -4.69 23.75 -5.25
N SER A 628 -6.01 23.60 -5.40
CA SER A 628 -6.94 23.81 -4.27
C SER A 628 -6.90 22.61 -3.33
N ALA A 629 -6.83 22.83 -2.02
CA ALA A 629 -7.01 21.79 -1.01
C ALA A 629 -7.96 22.30 0.09
N THR A 630 -8.64 21.38 0.77
CA THR A 630 -9.58 21.68 1.85
C THR A 630 -9.25 20.84 3.08
N PHE A 631 -9.04 21.50 4.22
CA PHE A 631 -8.89 20.85 5.52
C PHE A 631 -10.25 20.78 6.22
N VAL A 632 -10.69 19.57 6.57
CA VAL A 632 -11.95 19.32 7.30
C VAL A 632 -11.61 18.84 8.71
N HIS A 633 -12.01 19.59 9.72
CA HIS A 633 -11.68 19.25 11.11
C HIS A 633 -12.49 18.03 11.58
N SER A 634 -11.95 17.23 12.52
CA SER A 634 -12.61 16.01 12.98
C SER A 634 -13.96 16.24 13.66
N ARG A 635 -14.25 17.46 14.14
CA ARG A 635 -15.61 17.87 14.54
C ARG A 635 -16.59 17.84 13.36
N GLU A 636 -16.24 18.41 12.21
CA GLU A 636 -17.07 18.48 11.00
C GLU A 636 -17.20 17.08 10.36
N LEU A 637 -16.13 16.29 10.39
CA LEU A 637 -16.15 14.86 10.04
C LEU A 637 -17.12 14.08 10.94
N CYS A 638 -17.18 14.39 12.24
CA CYS A 638 -18.11 13.75 13.19
C CYS A 638 -19.56 14.19 13.03
N GLU A 639 -19.83 15.41 12.56
CA GLU A 639 -21.19 15.88 12.27
C GLU A 639 -21.77 15.20 11.02
N ASN A 640 -20.96 15.04 9.96
CA ASN A 640 -21.41 14.54 8.66
C ASN A 640 -20.74 13.21 8.27
N LYS A 641 -20.56 12.30 9.25
CA LYS A 641 -19.79 11.03 9.13
C LYS A 641 -19.97 10.30 7.81
N GLU A 642 -21.21 10.02 7.44
CA GLU A 642 -21.51 9.24 6.24
C GLU A 642 -21.26 10.03 4.94
N MET A 643 -21.47 11.35 4.93
CA MET A 643 -21.09 12.18 3.78
C MET A 643 -19.58 12.15 3.59
N TYR A 644 -18.80 12.49 4.63
CA TYR A 644 -17.34 12.50 4.52
C TYR A 644 -16.75 11.10 4.34
N LEU A 645 -17.44 10.04 4.77
CA LEU A 645 -17.09 8.67 4.42
C LEU A 645 -17.35 8.38 2.94
N GLN A 646 -18.50 8.75 2.36
CA GLN A 646 -18.71 8.62 0.91
C GLN A 646 -17.75 9.52 0.12
N THR A 647 -17.48 10.75 0.56
CA THR A 647 -16.48 11.64 -0.05
C THR A 647 -15.08 11.02 0.02
N LEU A 648 -14.68 10.41 1.15
CA LEU A 648 -13.44 9.66 1.25
C LEU A 648 -13.44 8.49 0.26
N LEU A 649 -14.44 7.61 0.30
CA LEU A 649 -14.60 6.47 -0.63
C LEU A 649 -14.47 6.95 -2.09
N ALA A 650 -15.12 8.05 -2.46
CA ALA A 650 -15.15 8.69 -3.77
C ALA A 650 -13.80 9.35 -4.17
N TYR A 651 -13.05 9.90 -3.22
CA TYR A 651 -11.69 10.41 -3.44
C TYR A 651 -10.74 9.25 -3.72
N ILE A 652 -10.75 8.23 -2.85
CA ILE A 652 -9.97 7.02 -3.06
C ILE A 652 -10.41 6.36 -4.40
N ASP A 653 -11.69 6.44 -4.80
CA ASP A 653 -12.22 5.92 -6.08
C ASP A 653 -11.67 6.63 -7.32
N LYS A 654 -11.31 7.90 -7.18
CA LYS A 654 -10.64 8.67 -8.22
C LYS A 654 -9.12 8.47 -8.20
N GLY A 655 -8.61 7.58 -7.33
CA GLY A 655 -7.19 7.30 -7.12
C GLY A 655 -6.50 8.26 -6.15
N VAL A 656 -7.24 9.17 -5.51
CA VAL A 656 -6.70 10.29 -4.74
C VAL A 656 -6.70 9.96 -3.25
N PRO A 657 -5.54 9.82 -2.60
CA PRO A 657 -5.47 9.55 -1.16
C PRO A 657 -5.83 10.81 -0.36
N VAL A 658 -6.50 10.61 0.78
CA VAL A 658 -6.91 11.70 1.68
C VAL A 658 -5.94 11.73 2.86
N ILE A 659 -5.29 12.87 3.09
CA ILE A 659 -4.38 13.01 4.24
C ILE A 659 -5.23 13.03 5.51
N THR A 660 -4.75 12.41 6.58
CA THR A 660 -5.38 12.42 7.90
C THR A 660 -4.34 12.87 8.92
N LEU A 661 -4.61 13.95 9.64
CA LEU A 661 -3.78 14.42 10.75
C LEU A 661 -4.52 14.05 12.04
N GLY A 662 -3.99 13.09 12.79
CA GLY A 662 -4.65 12.54 13.98
C GLY A 662 -3.70 12.42 15.17
N ASN A 663 -3.99 13.14 16.25
CA ASN A 663 -3.21 13.13 17.48
C ASN A 663 -3.95 12.38 18.58
N ASP A 664 -3.61 11.09 18.74
CA ASP A 664 -4.06 10.21 19.81
C ASP A 664 -5.55 9.81 19.70
N GLY A 665 -5.86 9.05 18.64
CA GLY A 665 -7.19 8.49 18.37
C GLY A 665 -7.32 8.02 16.91
N PRO A 666 -7.54 8.95 15.97
CA PRO A 666 -7.47 8.71 14.53
C PRO A 666 -6.00 8.69 14.05
N PRO A 667 -5.71 8.15 12.87
CA PRO A 667 -4.33 8.01 12.39
C PRO A 667 -3.75 9.31 11.82
N PHE A 668 -2.45 9.55 12.05
CA PHE A 668 -1.65 10.51 11.27
C PHE A 668 -0.99 9.78 10.09
N GLY A 669 -1.34 10.16 8.86
CA GLY A 669 -0.88 9.51 7.64
C GLY A 669 -1.77 9.89 6.45
N VAL A 670 -2.06 8.92 5.58
CA VAL A 670 -3.06 9.07 4.50
C VAL A 670 -3.96 7.83 4.43
N PHE A 671 -5.26 8.04 4.16
CA PHE A 671 -6.17 6.97 3.78
C PHE A 671 -5.96 6.58 2.31
N ILE A 672 -6.02 5.28 2.06
CA ILE A 672 -5.71 4.66 0.76
C ILE A 672 -6.72 3.60 0.33
N GLY A 673 -7.69 3.20 1.15
CA GLY A 673 -8.61 2.12 0.77
C GLY A 673 -9.76 1.87 1.75
N TYR A 674 -10.62 0.92 1.40
CA TYR A 674 -11.73 0.47 2.22
C TYR A 674 -12.21 -0.95 1.88
N GLU A 675 -12.60 -1.69 2.91
CA GLU A 675 -13.29 -2.98 2.81
C GLU A 675 -14.76 -2.85 3.24
N GLU A 676 -15.62 -3.75 2.75
CA GLU A 676 -17.04 -3.85 3.12
C GLU A 676 -17.84 -2.53 2.93
N SER A 677 -17.72 -1.91 1.75
CA SER A 677 -18.37 -0.62 1.43
C SER A 677 -18.12 0.50 2.45
N GLY A 678 -16.91 0.57 3.02
CA GLY A 678 -16.50 1.67 3.91
C GLY A 678 -16.60 1.38 5.40
N LYS A 679 -16.93 0.16 5.84
CA LYS A 679 -16.94 -0.19 7.27
C LYS A 679 -15.54 -0.29 7.88
N THR A 680 -14.58 -0.72 7.07
CA THR A 680 -13.15 -0.70 7.39
C THR A 680 -12.45 0.20 6.39
N LEU A 681 -11.64 1.13 6.87
CA LEU A 681 -10.76 1.97 6.08
C LEU A 681 -9.32 1.45 6.17
N LEU A 682 -8.55 1.69 5.12
CA LEU A 682 -7.14 1.35 5.00
C LEU A 682 -6.31 2.63 4.97
N PHE A 683 -5.26 2.71 5.78
CA PHE A 683 -4.36 3.86 5.85
C PHE A 683 -2.88 3.43 5.96
N ILE A 684 -1.97 4.33 5.60
CA ILE A 684 -0.52 4.21 5.84
C ILE A 684 -0.01 5.45 6.58
N SER A 685 1.09 5.31 7.31
CA SER A 685 1.57 6.30 8.28
C SER A 685 3.09 6.22 8.46
N GLY A 686 3.81 7.33 8.31
CA GLY A 686 5.27 7.36 8.47
C GLY A 686 6.02 6.36 7.56
N ASP A 687 7.00 5.67 8.13
CA ASP A 687 7.77 4.60 7.47
C ASP A 687 6.99 3.27 7.28
N ASN A 688 5.72 3.19 7.68
CA ASN A 688 4.94 1.98 7.47
C ASN A 688 4.45 1.89 6.02
N GLY A 689 4.95 0.89 5.28
CA GLY A 689 4.55 0.60 3.90
C GLY A 689 3.39 -0.39 3.74
N GLU A 690 2.82 -0.94 4.82
CA GLU A 690 1.67 -1.87 4.75
C GLU A 690 0.35 -1.20 5.16
N PRO A 691 -0.77 -1.40 4.43
CA PRO A 691 -2.07 -0.82 4.78
C PRO A 691 -2.61 -1.30 6.14
N GLN A 692 -2.70 -0.40 7.11
CA GLN A 692 -3.33 -0.66 8.40
C GLN A 692 -4.86 -0.53 8.31
N ARG A 693 -5.56 -1.42 9.00
CA ARG A 693 -7.03 -1.45 9.06
C ARG A 693 -7.54 -0.69 10.28
N ILE A 694 -8.52 0.19 10.06
CA ILE A 694 -9.26 0.90 11.10
C ILE A 694 -10.75 0.88 10.75
N SER A 695 -11.66 0.77 11.72
CA SER A 695 -13.09 0.95 11.42
C SER A 695 -13.36 2.41 11.07
N SER A 696 -14.29 2.68 10.15
CA SER A 696 -14.63 4.06 9.77
C SER A 696 -15.10 4.91 10.96
N ASN A 697 -15.83 4.31 11.91
CA ASN A 697 -16.16 4.96 13.19
C ASN A 697 -14.90 5.47 13.92
N LYS A 698 -13.90 4.60 14.13
CA LYS A 698 -12.67 4.97 14.85
C LYS A 698 -11.78 5.94 14.05
N ALA A 699 -11.86 5.93 12.72
CA ALA A 699 -11.17 6.89 11.87
C ALA A 699 -11.77 8.31 11.94
N LEU A 700 -13.07 8.41 12.26
CA LEU A 700 -13.81 9.67 12.42
C LEU A 700 -13.80 10.18 13.87
N GLU A 701 -13.53 9.31 14.85
CA GLU A 701 -13.45 9.65 16.28
C GLU A 701 -12.09 10.31 16.62
N SER A 702 -12.13 11.54 17.16
CA SER A 702 -10.96 12.26 17.65
C SER A 702 -11.14 12.74 19.09
N ASN A 703 -10.07 12.64 19.89
CA ASN A 703 -9.96 13.24 21.21
C ASN A 703 -9.56 14.73 21.17
N LYS A 704 -9.20 15.27 20.00
CA LYS A 704 -8.74 16.64 19.78
C LYS A 704 -9.39 17.25 18.51
N PRO A 705 -10.73 17.30 18.43
CA PRO A 705 -11.45 17.43 17.15
C PRO A 705 -11.38 18.80 16.46
N ASP A 706 -10.79 19.81 17.11
CA ASP A 706 -10.48 21.13 16.54
C ASP A 706 -9.08 21.24 15.91
N ILE A 707 -8.18 20.25 16.14
CA ILE A 707 -6.83 20.23 15.54
C ILE A 707 -6.54 18.96 14.72
N ASP A 708 -7.27 17.88 14.95
CA ASP A 708 -7.29 16.73 14.06
C ASP A 708 -8.23 16.99 12.87
N GLY A 709 -7.96 16.36 11.73
CA GLY A 709 -8.77 16.53 10.53
C GLY A 709 -8.23 15.79 9.30
N TRP A 710 -9.01 15.83 8.22
CA TRP A 710 -8.65 15.22 6.94
C TRP A 710 -8.43 16.30 5.88
N ILE A 711 -7.43 16.13 5.01
CA ILE A 711 -7.12 17.05 3.92
C ILE A 711 -7.48 16.39 2.59
N PHE A 712 -8.45 16.99 1.91
CA PHE A 712 -8.91 16.61 0.58
C PHE A 712 -8.20 17.50 -0.45
N LEU A 713 -7.42 16.91 -1.35
CA LEU A 713 -6.73 17.63 -2.42
C LEU A 713 -7.63 17.72 -3.67
N GLY A 714 -8.11 18.93 -3.96
CA GLY A 714 -8.94 19.21 -5.12
C GLY A 714 -8.13 19.42 -6.41
N GLU A 715 -8.72 20.14 -7.37
CA GLU A 715 -8.16 20.31 -8.71
C GLU A 715 -6.92 21.22 -8.78
N LYS A 716 -6.11 21.03 -9.82
CA LYS A 716 -5.05 21.97 -10.22
C LYS A 716 -5.69 23.22 -10.84
N LYS A 717 -5.50 24.39 -10.23
CA LYS A 717 -6.06 25.69 -10.64
C LYS A 717 -5.07 26.55 -11.44
N GLU A 718 -3.77 26.45 -11.18
CA GLU A 718 -2.70 27.06 -12.02
C GLU A 718 -1.57 26.05 -12.25
N ASN A 719 -0.97 26.03 -13.45
CA ASN A 719 0.25 25.27 -13.69
C ASN A 719 1.50 26.08 -13.31
N ILE A 720 1.81 26.12 -12.01
CA ILE A 720 2.94 26.88 -11.47
C ILE A 720 4.25 26.14 -11.75
N SER A 721 5.12 26.73 -12.59
CA SER A 721 6.45 26.18 -12.90
C SER A 721 7.32 26.01 -11.64
N LEU A 722 8.03 24.89 -11.48
CA LEU A 722 8.88 24.59 -10.32
C LEU A 722 9.79 25.76 -9.90
N ALA A 723 10.39 26.48 -10.86
CA ALA A 723 11.24 27.64 -10.56
C ALA A 723 10.53 28.69 -9.69
N LYS A 724 9.25 29.01 -9.97
CA LYS A 724 8.39 29.87 -9.14
C LYS A 724 8.14 29.25 -7.76
N ILE A 725 7.90 27.94 -7.69
CA ILE A 725 7.57 27.23 -6.43
C ILE A 725 8.77 27.25 -5.48
N TYR A 726 9.95 26.81 -5.94
CA TYR A 726 11.21 26.88 -5.18
C TYR A 726 11.54 28.33 -4.78
N ARG A 727 11.37 29.30 -5.70
CA ARG A 727 11.55 30.74 -5.41
C ARG A 727 10.61 31.22 -4.30
N SER A 728 9.33 30.85 -4.35
CA SER A 728 8.33 31.24 -3.34
C SER A 728 8.62 30.64 -1.96
N ALA A 729 9.11 29.41 -1.89
CA ALA A 729 9.53 28.78 -0.65
C ALA A 729 10.73 29.52 -0.02
N ILE A 730 11.79 29.78 -0.78
CA ILE A 730 12.95 30.56 -0.34
C ILE A 730 12.52 31.96 0.15
N PHE A 731 11.58 32.62 -0.54
CA PHE A 731 11.05 33.92 -0.09
C PHE A 731 10.36 33.88 1.28
N SER A 732 9.79 32.74 1.71
CA SER A 732 9.13 32.58 3.01
C SER A 732 10.06 32.18 4.18
N LEU A 733 11.24 31.60 3.91
CA LEU A 733 12.17 31.17 4.96
C LEU A 733 12.58 32.26 5.98
N PRO A 734 12.87 33.53 5.59
CA PRO A 734 13.35 34.53 6.54
C PRO A 734 12.32 35.00 7.57
N GLU A 735 11.03 34.80 7.29
CA GLU A 735 9.92 35.09 8.20
C GLU A 735 9.72 33.88 9.13
N LEU A 736 9.58 32.68 8.54
CA LEU A 736 9.44 31.41 9.26
C LEU A 736 10.54 31.22 10.31
N LEU A 737 11.82 31.35 9.92
CA LEU A 737 12.99 31.19 10.80
C LEU A 737 13.10 32.25 11.91
N THR A 738 12.24 33.28 11.92
CA THR A 738 12.17 34.30 12.98
C THR A 738 10.85 34.28 13.77
N THR A 739 10.00 33.27 13.55
CA THR A 739 8.74 33.10 14.29
C THR A 739 9.00 32.89 15.78
N ASN A 740 8.35 33.68 16.63
CA ASN A 740 8.45 33.58 18.09
C ASN A 740 7.12 34.00 18.74
N ASN A 741 6.48 33.11 19.48
CA ASN A 741 5.20 33.36 20.15
C ASN A 741 5.07 32.52 21.44
N ASP A 742 4.01 32.77 22.22
CA ASP A 742 3.79 32.16 23.54
C ASP A 742 3.49 30.64 23.53
N LYS A 743 3.41 30.00 22.35
CA LYS A 743 3.20 28.55 22.18
C LYS A 743 4.41 27.82 21.61
N TYR A 744 5.17 28.47 20.73
CA TYR A 744 6.40 27.96 20.14
C TYR A 744 7.27 29.07 19.54
N CYS A 745 8.55 28.75 19.35
CA CYS A 745 9.49 29.59 18.61
C CYS A 745 10.33 28.75 17.65
N PHE A 746 10.84 29.39 16.60
CA PHE A 746 11.57 28.78 15.49
C PHE A 746 12.99 29.35 15.34
N GLY A 747 13.82 28.65 14.56
CA GLY A 747 15.16 29.06 14.17
C GLY A 747 16.07 29.39 15.37
N ALA A 748 16.71 30.55 15.34
CA ALA A 748 17.65 30.96 16.38
C ALA A 748 17.00 31.17 17.76
N ALA A 749 15.70 31.50 17.81
CA ALA A 749 14.95 31.60 19.06
C ALA A 749 14.71 30.22 19.70
N ALA A 750 14.45 29.20 18.87
CA ALA A 750 14.29 27.82 19.33
C ALA A 750 15.56 27.28 20.00
N PHE A 751 16.72 27.42 19.35
CA PHE A 751 18.01 27.00 19.91
C PHE A 751 18.32 27.70 21.25
N ARG A 752 18.11 29.02 21.34
CA ARG A 752 18.31 29.78 22.58
C ARG A 752 17.42 29.26 23.71
N LYS A 753 16.12 29.10 23.46
CA LYS A 753 15.17 28.65 24.48
C LYS A 753 15.42 27.20 24.92
N TRP A 754 15.81 26.31 24.00
CA TRP A 754 16.22 24.94 24.31
C TRP A 754 17.46 24.90 25.21
N ALA A 755 18.50 25.66 24.87
CA ALA A 755 19.70 25.80 25.69
C ALA A 755 19.38 26.33 27.09
N ASP A 756 18.58 27.38 27.17
CA ASP A 756 18.25 28.04 28.45
C ASP A 756 17.46 27.10 29.39
N ASP A 757 16.54 26.28 28.89
CA ASP A 757 15.79 25.33 29.74
C ASP A 757 16.68 24.18 30.26
N ILE A 758 17.64 23.70 29.46
CA ILE A 758 18.67 22.75 29.91
C ILE A 758 19.51 23.37 31.04
N ASP A 759 20.04 24.58 30.81
CA ASP A 759 20.97 25.27 31.71
C ASP A 759 20.30 25.57 33.06
N ASN A 760 19.10 26.15 33.02
CA ASN A 760 18.23 26.43 34.17
C ASN A 760 17.76 25.17 34.92
N GLY A 761 17.99 23.96 34.38
CA GLY A 761 17.81 22.72 35.11
C GLY A 761 16.41 22.13 35.05
N ILE A 762 15.73 22.19 33.90
CA ILE A 762 14.43 21.52 33.70
C ILE A 762 14.48 20.00 34.06
N PHE A 763 15.66 19.38 33.96
CA PHE A 763 15.90 17.98 34.31
C PHE A 763 16.26 17.71 35.79
N ASP A 764 16.55 18.74 36.61
CA ASP A 764 17.10 18.58 37.98
C ASP A 764 16.19 17.77 38.93
N ASN A 765 14.88 17.75 38.67
CA ASN A 765 13.89 17.06 39.51
C ASN A 765 13.17 15.89 38.78
N ILE A 766 13.64 15.53 37.58
CA ILE A 766 13.06 14.42 36.81
C ILE A 766 13.67 13.11 37.32
N THR A 767 12.81 12.10 37.54
CA THR A 767 13.22 10.75 37.95
C THR A 767 13.29 9.82 36.73
N PRO A 768 14.09 8.75 36.74
CA PRO A 768 14.26 7.87 35.57
C PRO A 768 12.95 7.23 35.05
N ASP A 769 11.95 7.03 35.92
CA ASP A 769 10.60 6.54 35.57
C ASP A 769 9.73 7.59 34.85
N LYS A 770 10.16 8.85 34.78
CA LYS A 770 9.43 9.99 34.18
C LYS A 770 10.20 10.68 33.07
N PHE A 771 11.39 10.20 32.72
CA PHE A 771 12.22 10.77 31.67
C PHE A 771 11.78 10.24 30.30
N ASP A 772 10.93 11.01 29.62
CA ASP A 772 10.66 10.81 28.19
C ASP A 772 11.79 11.43 27.37
N GLY A 773 12.75 10.59 26.97
CA GLY A 773 13.88 11.01 26.14
C GLY A 773 13.45 11.66 24.82
N TRP A 774 12.34 11.23 24.20
CA TRP A 774 11.90 11.77 22.93
C TRP A 774 11.24 13.14 23.11
N GLY A 775 10.16 13.20 23.90
CA GLY A 775 9.39 14.42 24.09
C GLY A 775 10.15 15.54 24.79
N MET A 776 11.17 15.22 25.60
CA MET A 776 11.94 16.22 26.37
C MET A 776 13.27 16.64 25.71
N TYR A 777 13.88 15.85 24.82
CA TYR A 777 15.21 16.18 24.29
C TYR A 777 15.53 15.65 22.87
N GLN A 778 15.48 14.33 22.64
CA GLN A 778 16.04 13.68 21.44
C GLN A 778 15.40 14.16 20.13
N ASN A 779 14.13 14.56 20.20
CA ASN A 779 13.37 15.19 19.13
C ASN A 779 14.03 16.48 18.60
N PHE A 780 14.48 17.37 19.49
CA PHE A 780 15.17 18.61 19.10
C PHE A 780 16.53 18.33 18.45
N VAL A 781 17.23 17.27 18.88
CA VAL A 781 18.45 16.76 18.22
C VAL A 781 18.13 16.18 16.84
N CYS A 782 17.02 15.45 16.70
CA CYS A 782 16.58 14.89 15.43
C CYS A 782 16.31 15.98 14.38
N VAL A 783 15.59 17.03 14.77
CA VAL A 783 15.33 18.19 13.91
C VAL A 783 16.62 18.95 13.56
N LEU A 784 17.54 19.14 14.52
CA LEU A 784 18.86 19.72 14.26
C LEU A 784 19.65 18.92 13.21
N ALA A 785 19.75 17.60 13.41
CA ALA A 785 20.48 16.70 12.50
C ALA A 785 19.84 16.65 11.10
N THR A 786 18.51 16.69 11.02
CA THR A 786 17.72 16.74 9.78
C THR A 786 18.01 18.04 9.02
N ASN A 787 17.87 19.18 9.69
CA ASN A 787 18.06 20.50 9.09
C ASN A 787 19.48 20.71 8.56
N GLY A 788 20.49 20.27 9.31
CA GLY A 788 21.88 20.31 8.86
C GLY A 788 22.18 19.42 7.65
N SER A 789 21.43 18.32 7.46
CA SER A 789 21.80 17.26 6.51
C SER A 789 20.91 17.12 5.27
N CYS A 790 19.65 17.60 5.33
CA CYS A 790 18.61 17.26 4.35
C CYS A 790 18.17 18.44 3.46
N CYS A 791 18.55 19.67 3.81
CA CYS A 791 18.21 20.89 3.04
C CYS A 791 18.97 21.02 1.71
N HIS A 792 20.18 20.46 1.59
CA HIS A 792 21.08 20.65 0.43
C HIS A 792 20.40 20.36 -0.91
N SER A 793 19.69 19.22 -1.01
CA SER A 793 18.99 18.82 -2.24
C SER A 793 17.91 19.81 -2.69
N PHE A 794 17.30 20.53 -1.75
CA PHE A 794 16.37 21.61 -2.04
C PHE A 794 17.11 22.85 -2.53
N LEU A 795 18.21 23.23 -1.88
CA LEU A 795 19.01 24.40 -2.22
C LEU A 795 19.67 24.28 -3.61
N ASP A 796 20.23 23.10 -3.93
CA ASP A 796 20.76 22.79 -5.26
C ASP A 796 19.69 22.89 -6.35
N LYS A 797 18.51 22.26 -6.14
CA LYS A 797 17.40 22.28 -7.10
C LYS A 797 16.78 23.68 -7.22
N ALA A 798 16.70 24.44 -6.14
CA ALA A 798 16.28 25.84 -6.13
C ALA A 798 17.22 26.73 -6.96
N LEU A 799 18.54 26.59 -6.75
CA LEU A 799 19.58 27.35 -7.45
C LEU A 799 19.70 26.97 -8.93
N ALA A 800 19.58 25.68 -9.26
CA ALA A 800 19.58 25.21 -10.65
C ALA A 800 18.38 25.76 -11.45
N LEU A 801 17.22 25.90 -10.80
CA LEU A 801 16.01 26.49 -11.38
C LEU A 801 15.98 28.03 -11.31
N ASN A 802 16.77 28.66 -10.43
CA ASN A 802 16.84 30.10 -10.22
C ASN A 802 18.31 30.57 -10.09
N PRO A 803 19.09 30.64 -11.19
CA PRO A 803 20.53 30.94 -11.12
C PRO A 803 20.89 32.34 -10.59
N ASP A 804 19.92 33.26 -10.57
CA ASP A 804 20.00 34.58 -9.92
C ASP A 804 20.05 34.50 -8.38
N MET A 805 19.58 33.41 -7.78
CA MET A 805 19.64 33.16 -6.34
C MET A 805 21.01 32.64 -5.88
N SER A 806 22.11 33.20 -6.40
CA SER A 806 23.46 32.67 -6.18
C SER A 806 23.91 32.63 -4.72
N PHE A 807 23.30 33.46 -3.86
CA PHE A 807 23.51 33.48 -2.40
C PHE A 807 23.05 32.18 -1.69
N LEU A 808 22.26 31.32 -2.35
CA LEU A 808 21.89 30.02 -1.80
C LEU A 808 23.11 29.11 -1.57
N LYS A 809 24.25 29.36 -2.24
CA LYS A 809 25.52 28.69 -1.94
C LYS A 809 26.07 29.05 -0.57
N ASP A 810 25.90 30.31 -0.16
CA ASP A 810 26.35 30.78 1.16
C ASP A 810 25.41 30.23 2.25
N VAL A 811 24.11 30.13 1.96
CA VAL A 811 23.12 29.43 2.82
C VAL A 811 23.46 27.94 2.98
N ASP A 812 23.77 27.25 1.89
CA ASP A 812 24.13 25.82 1.92
C ASP A 812 25.41 25.56 2.73
N ALA A 813 26.43 26.41 2.56
CA ALA A 813 27.65 26.35 3.35
C ALA A 813 27.38 26.52 4.87
N LEU A 814 26.41 27.35 5.25
CA LEU A 814 26.03 27.54 6.65
C LEU A 814 25.22 26.36 7.22
N TYR A 815 24.40 25.68 6.43
CA TYR A 815 23.76 24.42 6.88
C TYR A 815 24.77 23.26 6.96
N ASN A 816 25.77 23.18 6.06
CA ASN A 816 26.88 22.25 6.22
C ASN A 816 27.69 22.53 7.50
N LYS A 817 27.92 23.81 7.86
CA LYS A 817 28.52 24.20 9.15
C LYS A 817 27.69 23.74 10.36
N ILE A 818 26.35 23.80 10.29
CA ILE A 818 25.45 23.24 11.31
C ILE A 818 25.64 21.72 11.45
N LYS A 819 25.76 20.99 10.33
CA LYS A 819 25.98 19.54 10.30
C LYS A 819 27.32 19.13 10.92
N ASP A 820 28.40 19.85 10.63
CA ASP A 820 29.70 19.62 11.27
C ASP A 820 29.64 19.88 12.78
N MET A 821 28.99 20.98 13.20
CA MET A 821 28.79 21.33 14.61
C MET A 821 27.93 20.31 15.39
N TRP A 822 27.04 19.57 14.73
CA TRP A 822 26.26 18.50 15.37
C TRP A 822 27.17 17.35 15.87
N GLY A 823 28.22 16.99 15.12
CA GLY A 823 29.19 15.97 15.56
C GLY A 823 29.97 16.39 16.83
N GLU A 824 30.20 17.69 17.02
CA GLU A 824 30.75 18.22 18.28
C GLU A 824 29.73 18.10 19.44
N LEU A 825 28.45 18.37 19.18
CA LEU A 825 27.39 18.23 20.19
C LEU A 825 27.22 16.76 20.63
N GLU A 826 27.33 15.80 19.71
CA GLU A 826 27.36 14.37 20.04
C GLU A 826 28.58 14.03 20.92
N THR A 827 29.75 14.59 20.60
CA THR A 827 31.00 14.41 21.36
C THR A 827 30.90 14.95 22.80
N LEU A 828 30.08 15.99 23.02
CA LEU A 828 29.77 16.52 24.36
C LEU A 828 28.74 15.67 25.14
N GLY A 829 28.17 14.63 24.54
CA GLY A 829 27.10 13.82 25.11
C GLY A 829 25.70 14.42 24.96
N GLY A 830 25.54 15.48 24.15
CA GLY A 830 24.25 16.11 23.80
C GLY A 830 23.61 15.57 22.51
N GLY A 831 24.10 14.44 21.99
CA GLY A 831 23.53 13.76 20.83
C GLY A 831 22.30 12.90 21.18
N PHE A 832 21.90 12.02 20.26
CA PHE A 832 20.74 11.13 20.48
C PHE A 832 20.88 10.21 21.72
N ASN A 833 22.11 9.85 22.09
CA ASN A 833 22.41 8.97 23.22
C ASN A 833 22.62 9.72 24.56
N VAL A 834 22.08 10.94 24.71
CA VAL A 834 22.11 11.67 25.98
C VAL A 834 21.44 10.86 27.10
N THR A 835 21.94 11.00 28.32
CA THR A 835 21.34 10.37 29.51
C THR A 835 20.87 11.41 30.51
N LEU A 836 19.93 11.03 31.39
CA LEU A 836 19.41 11.91 32.44
C LEU A 836 20.52 12.41 33.38
N GLU A 837 21.51 11.57 33.67
CA GLU A 837 22.67 11.93 34.50
C GLU A 837 23.56 12.99 33.82
N VAL A 838 23.64 13.01 32.49
CA VAL A 838 24.36 14.05 31.73
C VAL A 838 23.61 15.39 31.76
N LEU A 839 22.26 15.36 31.79
CA LEU A 839 21.41 16.55 31.88
C LEU A 839 21.24 17.08 33.32
N GLN A 840 21.44 16.23 34.32
CA GLN A 840 21.48 16.63 35.74
C GLN A 840 22.87 17.12 36.19
N ASP A 841 23.94 16.66 35.52
CA ASP A 841 25.29 17.19 35.74
C ASP A 841 25.40 18.63 35.22
N LYS A 842 25.57 19.58 36.15
CA LYS A 842 25.62 21.01 35.86
C LYS A 842 26.81 21.43 34.99
N GLU A 843 27.94 20.73 35.06
CA GLU A 843 29.12 21.05 34.25
C GLU A 843 28.97 20.51 32.82
N LYS A 844 28.39 19.32 32.66
CA LYS A 844 28.12 18.73 31.34
C LYS A 844 26.99 19.47 30.62
N ARG A 845 25.86 19.71 31.28
CA ARG A 845 24.70 20.37 30.66
C ARG A 845 25.00 21.81 30.23
N ALA A 846 25.84 22.54 30.96
CA ALA A 846 26.25 23.89 30.57
C ALA A 846 27.09 23.90 29.28
N LYS A 847 27.93 22.88 29.06
CA LYS A 847 28.69 22.72 27.79
C LYS A 847 27.76 22.40 26.63
N ILE A 848 26.80 21.51 26.86
CA ILE A 848 25.73 21.18 25.90
C ILE A 848 24.90 22.42 25.56
N ALA A 849 24.40 23.16 26.55
CA ALA A 849 23.62 24.38 26.36
C ALA A 849 24.41 25.47 25.60
N ASN A 850 25.69 25.66 25.92
CA ASN A 850 26.54 26.60 25.18
C ASN A 850 26.74 26.18 23.73
N LYS A 851 26.99 24.89 23.44
CA LYS A 851 27.06 24.42 22.05
C LYS A 851 25.73 24.60 21.31
N ILE A 852 24.60 24.38 21.98
CA ILE A 852 23.25 24.66 21.43
C ILE A 852 23.08 26.15 21.09
N ARG A 853 23.64 27.07 21.89
CA ARG A 853 23.61 28.53 21.60
C ARG A 853 24.44 28.90 20.37
N GLU A 854 25.55 28.20 20.06
CA GLU A 854 26.33 28.46 18.83
C GLU A 854 25.50 28.22 17.55
N PHE A 855 24.63 27.20 17.50
CA PHE A 855 23.75 27.00 16.34
C PHE A 855 22.75 28.15 16.14
N ALA A 856 22.38 28.86 17.20
CA ALA A 856 21.54 30.05 17.09
C ALA A 856 22.27 31.19 16.34
N GLU A 857 23.57 31.35 16.56
CA GLU A 857 24.39 32.36 15.87
C GLU A 857 24.52 32.04 14.38
N VAL A 858 24.74 30.77 14.02
CA VAL A 858 24.75 30.33 12.61
C VAL A 858 23.37 30.46 11.96
N THR A 859 22.29 30.27 12.72
CA THR A 859 20.92 30.44 12.22
C THR A 859 20.57 31.92 11.98
N ASP A 860 21.05 32.84 12.83
CA ASP A 860 20.94 34.28 12.57
C ASP A 860 21.76 34.69 11.33
N GLU A 861 22.94 34.07 11.11
CA GLU A 861 23.77 34.26 9.91
C GLU A 861 23.03 33.80 8.64
N ILE A 862 22.37 32.64 8.67
CA ILE A 862 21.49 32.13 7.59
C ILE A 862 20.35 33.12 7.29
N VAL A 863 19.63 33.56 8.31
CA VAL A 863 18.51 34.51 8.17
C VAL A 863 18.99 35.84 7.55
N LYS A 864 20.18 36.31 7.93
CA LYS A 864 20.79 37.50 7.34
C LYS A 864 21.13 37.28 5.86
N VAL A 865 21.83 36.20 5.51
CA VAL A 865 22.21 35.90 4.11
C VAL A 865 20.98 35.78 3.22
N LEU A 866 19.91 35.12 3.69
CA LEU A 866 18.64 35.06 2.97
C LEU A 866 18.03 36.46 2.75
N LYS A 867 18.00 37.33 3.77
CA LYS A 867 17.46 38.70 3.65
C LYS A 867 18.29 39.57 2.70
N ASP A 868 19.61 39.59 2.88
CA ASP A 868 20.56 40.36 2.05
C ASP A 868 20.58 39.88 0.59
N GLY A 869 20.30 38.59 0.34
CA GLY A 869 20.19 38.00 -0.99
C GLY A 869 18.86 38.30 -1.68
N LEU A 870 17.75 38.15 -0.96
CA LEU A 870 16.40 38.38 -1.49
C LEU A 870 16.07 39.87 -1.70
N GLN A 871 16.75 40.78 -1.01
CA GLN A 871 16.67 42.22 -1.31
C GLN A 871 17.25 42.54 -2.70
N LYS A 872 18.43 42.00 -3.02
CA LYS A 872 19.14 42.20 -4.31
C LYS A 872 18.46 41.57 -5.54
N ILE A 873 17.32 40.90 -5.34
CA ILE A 873 16.46 40.33 -6.39
C ILE A 873 15.16 41.14 -6.55
N LYS A 874 14.87 42.04 -5.60
CA LYS A 874 13.74 42.99 -5.64
C LYS A 874 14.16 44.39 -6.12
N GLU A 875 15.45 44.68 -6.07
CA GLU A 875 16.12 45.91 -6.56
C GLU A 875 16.60 45.74 -8.01
#